data_AF-A0A1M5KTW4-F1
#
_entry.id   AF-A0A1M5KTW4-F1
#
_cell.length_a   1.000
_cell.length_b   1.000
_cell.length_c   1.000
_cell.angle_alpha   90.00
_cell.angle_beta   90.00
_cell.angle_gamma   90.00
#
_symmetry.space_group_name_H-M   'P 1'
#
loop_
_entity.id
_entity.type
_entity.pdbx_description
1 polymer ?
#
loop_
_entity_poly.entity_id
_entity_poly.type
_entity_poly.pdbx_seq_one_letter_code
_entity_poly.pdbx_strand_id
1 'polypeptide(L)'
;MKIIINKSPIFFMLFLLVSIGCSDKDEIEKEITEPPIAKPEPPTEYDPGDANKIAKDEKISPENATASQHQPGTNIEKSIDGDKSTNYHSPWGNGTEYPVELEYFFTEDTEQIDYFILYPRSDGNNNGWIKKGVIYIQNRDDQEYQEFLEFEFDKPGNPKIIRFPEGFKDPKSLKISVTKGINDFVSLAEIEFYKKSASVEESLSIFEDKAATKLKPGTSLEDIEAIENEFIRNMAMAIYEDVYDEFRIGEFKSYPDPNIIAAENKTVPYGIYDNATGMYVKWGTEMVVFMNDFEGEIILRVVNHNQGFGGEDHVLQPGLNRFKVTTEGLAYLIYQDEQDYTVKANFATGKINGYFDSSKHTNADWQELIGNAEYSHFDILGEFAHLTFTTDDLRQNTNDIEELIGLYDELVDMEQEFMGLYKYDRANKTRMYFRTNTHQDMYMFATSYRTEYAKGTMGTLTNAQTFKSSPWGPAHEVGHVNQTRPGLKWLGMTEVTNNIHSLYVQTTWGNGARIDVEDLGEYSNRYEKGFTNLLNQKAHAEEGDVFVKLIPFWQLQLYMDNVRGQEDFYKDLYEKVRVEENQPNPGASQVEFVKLASDVAQLDLTEFFKSWGFLTPGSFDLDDYGSGTLTVTQQMADDAIAYVKSKGYSEPSEAVEYIHDQSVSLYKSSGSLSPGSVNVSGKEISITGASNATAFEQERGGEVIYSSPRTSFSVKSYDEDDTFYAVGVDGEREEIQKN
;
A
#
# COMPACT_ATOMS: atom_id res chain seq x y z
N MET A 1 -6.14 17.27 70.98
CA MET A 1 -5.10 18.23 71.37
C MET A 1 -4.76 19.05 70.13
N LYS A 2 -5.16 20.34 70.14
CA LYS A 2 -4.90 21.46 69.19
C LYS A 2 -5.00 21.14 67.68
N ILE A 3 -6.12 21.39 66.98
CA ILE A 3 -6.90 22.65 66.75
C ILE A 3 -5.97 23.75 66.15
N ILE A 4 -6.20 24.41 64.99
CA ILE A 4 -7.21 25.43 64.62
C ILE A 4 -6.98 25.75 63.12
N ILE A 5 -7.91 25.54 62.17
CA ILE A 5 -9.11 26.33 61.76
C ILE A 5 -8.81 27.47 60.77
N ASN A 6 -9.49 27.48 59.60
CA ASN A 6 -10.46 28.50 59.14
C ASN A 6 -10.96 28.10 57.73
N LYS A 7 -12.21 27.70 57.47
CA LYS A 7 -13.55 28.34 57.56
C LYS A 7 -13.83 29.45 56.54
N SER A 8 -14.71 29.11 55.59
CA SER A 8 -15.61 29.98 54.81
C SER A 8 -16.70 30.60 55.73
N PRO A 9 -17.28 31.79 55.41
CA PRO A 9 -18.70 31.86 54.98
C PRO A 9 -19.03 33.06 54.02
N ILE A 10 -19.98 32.93 53.08
CA ILE A 10 -21.43 33.29 53.09
C ILE A 10 -21.79 34.79 53.33
N PHE A 11 -22.29 35.39 52.24
CA PHE A 11 -23.41 36.36 52.06
C PHE A 11 -24.07 37.03 53.29
N PHE A 12 -24.16 38.38 53.29
CA PHE A 12 -25.42 39.09 53.55
C PHE A 12 -25.39 40.58 53.12
N MET A 13 -26.54 41.00 52.62
CA MET A 13 -26.97 42.30 52.08
C MET A 13 -27.10 43.36 53.20
N LEU A 14 -26.75 44.64 52.92
CA LEU A 14 -27.14 45.76 53.78
C LEU A 14 -27.71 46.92 52.95
N PHE A 15 -28.99 47.20 53.22
CA PHE A 15 -29.76 48.36 52.77
C PHE A 15 -29.18 49.68 53.30
N LEU A 16 -29.18 50.72 52.46
CA LEU A 16 -29.23 52.11 52.93
C LEU A 16 -30.38 52.84 52.24
N LEU A 17 -31.33 53.29 53.07
CA LEU A 17 -32.46 54.16 52.76
C LEU A 17 -32.10 55.57 53.26
N VAL A 18 -32.16 56.59 52.40
CA VAL A 18 -32.41 57.99 52.80
C VAL A 18 -33.30 58.69 51.77
N SER A 19 -34.45 59.13 52.28
CA SER A 19 -35.52 60.05 51.84
C SER A 19 -35.02 61.48 51.52
N ILE A 20 -35.70 62.46 50.90
CA ILE A 20 -37.06 62.79 50.40
C ILE A 20 -36.88 64.04 49.49
N GLY A 21 -37.75 64.27 48.51
CA GLY A 21 -37.96 65.61 47.93
C GLY A 21 -38.92 65.66 46.73
N CYS A 22 -40.19 66.02 46.98
CA CYS A 22 -41.32 66.07 46.04
C CYS A 22 -41.18 67.12 44.90
N SER A 23 -41.69 66.81 43.70
CA SER A 23 -42.84 67.52 43.09
C SER A 23 -43.34 66.86 41.80
N ASP A 24 -44.60 66.44 41.83
CA ASP A 24 -45.65 66.42 40.79
C ASP A 24 -45.36 66.15 39.29
N LYS A 25 -46.01 65.04 38.85
CA LYS A 25 -46.85 64.88 37.64
C LYS A 25 -46.20 65.02 36.25
N ASP A 26 -46.02 63.88 35.56
CA ASP A 26 -47.03 63.30 34.66
C ASP A 26 -46.47 61.99 34.07
N GLU A 27 -47.30 60.94 34.01
CA GLU A 27 -46.99 59.68 33.34
C GLU A 27 -46.80 59.91 31.84
N ILE A 28 -45.61 59.57 31.34
CA ILE A 28 -45.36 59.26 29.94
C ILE A 28 -44.75 57.86 29.95
N GLU A 29 -45.50 56.87 29.48
CA GLU A 29 -44.96 55.56 29.09
C GLU A 29 -43.82 55.79 28.08
N LYS A 30 -42.57 55.65 28.54
CA LYS A 30 -41.43 55.48 27.66
C LYS A 30 -41.28 53.99 27.40
N GLU A 31 -41.63 53.61 26.18
CA GLU A 31 -41.20 52.38 25.54
C GLU A 31 -39.69 52.21 25.76
N ILE A 32 -39.31 51.20 26.56
CA ILE A 32 -37.92 50.78 26.68
C ILE A 32 -37.64 49.98 25.42
N THR A 33 -37.18 50.65 24.36
CA THR A 33 -36.53 49.96 23.26
C THR A 33 -35.23 49.39 23.80
N GLU A 34 -35.16 48.06 23.91
CA GLU A 34 -33.89 47.36 24.14
C GLU A 34 -32.84 47.87 23.14
N PRO A 35 -31.58 48.07 23.57
CA PRO A 35 -30.52 48.46 22.64
C PRO A 35 -30.42 47.38 21.55
N PRO A 36 -30.10 47.75 20.29
CA PRO A 36 -29.95 46.78 19.23
C PRO A 36 -28.90 45.76 19.68
N ILE A 37 -29.27 44.48 19.67
CA ILE A 37 -28.34 43.37 19.85
C ILE A 37 -27.17 43.64 18.89
N ALA A 38 -25.97 43.81 19.44
CA ALA A 38 -24.77 44.00 18.64
C ALA A 38 -24.67 42.80 17.69
N LYS A 39 -24.53 43.07 16.38
CA LYS A 39 -24.29 42.02 15.39
C LYS A 39 -23.10 41.18 15.87
N PRO A 40 -23.17 39.84 15.85
CA PRO A 40 -22.03 39.00 16.19
C PRO A 40 -20.82 39.43 15.36
N GLU A 41 -19.66 39.55 15.99
CA GLU A 41 -18.42 39.80 15.25
C GLU A 41 -18.16 38.60 14.31
N PRO A 42 -17.69 38.85 13.08
CA PRO A 42 -17.41 37.78 12.13
C PRO A 42 -16.37 36.80 12.71
N PRO A 43 -16.53 35.48 12.51
CA PRO A 43 -15.59 34.50 13.02
C PRO A 43 -14.18 34.73 12.47
N THR A 44 -13.17 34.58 13.32
CA THR A 44 -11.75 34.63 12.92
C THR A 44 -11.16 33.25 12.64
N GLU A 45 -11.86 32.19 13.04
CA GLU A 45 -11.51 30.79 12.78
C GLU A 45 -12.79 29.95 12.66
N TYR A 46 -12.70 28.81 11.98
CA TYR A 46 -13.82 27.87 11.90
C TYR A 46 -13.95 27.01 13.17
N ASP A 47 -15.08 27.15 13.85
CA ASP A 47 -15.55 26.22 14.88
C ASP A 47 -16.92 25.64 14.49
N PRO A 48 -17.03 24.33 14.18
CA PRO A 48 -18.30 23.69 13.89
C PRO A 48 -19.29 23.71 15.07
N GLY A 49 -18.81 23.94 16.30
CA GLY A 49 -19.59 23.75 17.51
C GLY A 49 -19.86 22.26 17.78
N ASP A 50 -21.02 21.95 18.38
CA ASP A 50 -21.37 20.58 18.75
C ASP A 50 -21.97 19.80 17.56
N ALA A 51 -21.15 18.95 16.95
CA ALA A 51 -21.56 18.02 15.89
C ALA A 51 -22.71 17.09 16.31
N ASN A 52 -23.01 16.92 17.60
CA ASN A 52 -24.19 16.15 18.01
C ASN A 52 -25.52 16.82 17.68
N LYS A 53 -25.52 18.14 17.45
CA LYS A 53 -26.71 18.94 17.14
C LYS A 53 -27.18 18.80 15.69
N ILE A 54 -26.36 18.28 14.77
CA ILE A 54 -26.87 17.89 13.45
C ILE A 54 -27.66 16.59 13.61
N ALA A 55 -28.95 16.65 13.27
CA ALA A 55 -29.82 15.50 13.39
C ALA A 55 -29.27 14.35 12.53
N LYS A 56 -29.29 13.13 13.06
CA LYS A 56 -29.04 11.94 12.26
C LYS A 56 -30.29 11.64 11.42
N ASP A 57 -30.09 10.92 10.34
CA ASP A 57 -31.19 10.32 9.60
C ASP A 57 -32.00 9.41 10.54
N GLU A 58 -33.32 9.44 10.37
CA GLU A 58 -34.28 8.72 11.18
C GLU A 58 -34.15 7.23 10.87
N LYS A 59 -33.65 6.43 11.84
CA LYS A 59 -33.61 4.97 11.71
C LYS A 59 -35.04 4.42 11.79
N ILE A 60 -35.42 3.66 10.77
CA ILE A 60 -36.70 2.97 10.67
C ILE A 60 -36.48 1.51 11.03
N SER A 61 -37.22 1.02 12.02
CA SER A 61 -37.20 -0.39 12.40
C SER A 61 -38.33 -1.13 11.68
N PRO A 62 -38.04 -2.24 10.97
CA PRO A 62 -39.07 -3.15 10.49
C PRO A 62 -39.92 -3.68 11.66
N GLU A 63 -41.21 -3.87 11.42
CA GLU A 63 -42.13 -4.49 12.40
C GLU A 63 -41.78 -5.97 12.61
N ASN A 64 -41.44 -6.67 11.54
CA ASN A 64 -40.96 -8.05 11.56
C ASN A 64 -40.18 -8.38 10.28
N ALA A 65 -39.59 -9.58 10.24
CA ALA A 65 -38.90 -10.10 9.07
C ALA A 65 -39.12 -11.61 8.92
N THR A 66 -39.01 -12.12 7.70
CA THR A 66 -39.08 -13.57 7.39
C THR A 66 -37.96 -13.97 6.42
N ALA A 67 -37.50 -15.21 6.52
CA ALA A 67 -36.57 -15.80 5.55
C ALA A 67 -37.12 -17.12 5.00
N SER A 68 -36.88 -17.42 3.71
CA SER A 68 -37.32 -18.68 3.09
C SER A 68 -36.71 -19.92 3.75
N GLN A 69 -35.54 -19.76 4.35
CA GLN A 69 -34.78 -20.79 5.06
C GLN A 69 -33.82 -20.14 6.06
N HIS A 70 -33.34 -20.90 7.03
CA HIS A 70 -32.29 -20.46 7.95
C HIS A 70 -31.60 -21.66 8.60
N GLN A 71 -30.37 -21.45 9.04
CA GLN A 71 -29.72 -22.35 9.98
C GLN A 71 -30.31 -22.13 11.40
N PRO A 72 -30.67 -23.20 12.13
CA PRO A 72 -31.14 -23.07 13.51
C PRO A 72 -30.18 -22.25 14.39
N GLY A 73 -30.70 -21.18 15.00
CA GLY A 73 -29.95 -20.28 15.88
C GLY A 73 -29.43 -18.99 15.22
N THR A 74 -29.53 -18.89 13.89
CA THR A 74 -29.14 -17.71 13.09
C THR A 74 -30.33 -17.27 12.23
N ASN A 75 -31.48 -17.11 12.86
CA ASN A 75 -32.74 -16.78 12.21
C ASN A 75 -32.74 -15.32 11.69
N ILE A 76 -33.75 -14.94 10.91
CA ILE A 76 -33.81 -13.63 10.24
C ILE A 76 -33.83 -12.44 11.21
N GLU A 77 -34.36 -12.63 12.42
CA GLU A 77 -34.42 -11.59 13.46
C GLU A 77 -33.02 -11.11 13.85
N LYS A 78 -31.98 -11.93 13.62
CA LYS A 78 -30.58 -11.54 13.81
C LYS A 78 -30.11 -10.44 12.86
N SER A 79 -30.80 -10.24 11.73
CA SER A 79 -30.48 -9.14 10.81
C SER A 79 -31.10 -7.80 11.20
N ILE A 80 -31.90 -7.74 12.28
CA ILE A 80 -32.58 -6.52 12.73
C ILE A 80 -32.53 -6.38 14.26
N ASP A 81 -31.57 -7.04 14.93
CA ASP A 81 -31.47 -7.01 16.39
C ASP A 81 -30.58 -5.87 16.91
N GLY A 82 -29.98 -5.09 16.00
CA GLY A 82 -29.11 -3.96 16.33
C GLY A 82 -27.70 -4.39 16.74
N ASP A 83 -27.37 -5.68 16.66
CA ASP A 83 -26.07 -6.24 17.02
C ASP A 83 -25.37 -6.83 15.79
N LYS A 84 -24.50 -6.01 15.19
CA LYS A 84 -23.65 -6.36 14.03
C LYS A 84 -22.66 -7.51 14.31
N SER A 85 -22.53 -7.97 15.56
CA SER A 85 -21.73 -9.16 15.91
C SER A 85 -22.51 -10.47 15.77
N THR A 86 -23.84 -10.41 15.61
CA THR A 86 -24.69 -11.56 15.28
C THR A 86 -25.05 -11.54 13.80
N ASN A 87 -25.59 -12.64 13.29
CA ASN A 87 -25.97 -12.72 11.88
C ASN A 87 -27.08 -13.73 11.61
N TYR A 88 -27.88 -13.44 10.59
CA TYR A 88 -28.62 -14.43 9.83
C TYR A 88 -27.66 -15.33 9.05
N HIS A 89 -27.99 -16.61 8.91
CA HIS A 89 -27.27 -17.53 8.03
C HIS A 89 -28.21 -18.59 7.43
N SER A 90 -28.02 -18.92 6.16
CA SER A 90 -28.71 -20.03 5.47
C SER A 90 -28.24 -21.41 6.01
N PRO A 91 -28.98 -22.51 5.76
CA PRO A 91 -28.60 -23.83 6.29
C PRO A 91 -27.19 -24.28 5.91
N TRP A 92 -26.44 -24.86 6.86
CA TRP A 92 -25.08 -25.40 6.63
C TRP A 92 -25.06 -26.62 5.70
N GLY A 93 -23.87 -26.94 5.16
CA GLY A 93 -23.67 -28.03 4.20
C GLY A 93 -24.29 -27.71 2.83
N ASN A 94 -24.73 -28.72 2.08
CA ASN A 94 -25.40 -28.51 0.78
C ASN A 94 -26.90 -28.18 0.94
N GLY A 95 -27.26 -27.43 1.98
CA GLY A 95 -28.65 -27.21 2.40
C GLY A 95 -29.25 -25.87 1.97
N THR A 96 -28.48 -24.97 1.34
CA THR A 96 -28.98 -23.67 0.89
C THR A 96 -29.68 -23.82 -0.47
N GLU A 97 -30.98 -23.52 -0.52
CA GLU A 97 -31.78 -23.50 -1.75
C GLU A 97 -31.93 -22.07 -2.29
N TYR A 98 -31.32 -21.76 -3.43
CA TYR A 98 -31.46 -20.44 -4.06
C TYR A 98 -32.74 -20.32 -4.92
N PRO A 99 -33.38 -19.13 -4.99
CA PRO A 99 -33.01 -17.92 -4.27
C PRO A 99 -33.35 -17.97 -2.77
N VAL A 100 -32.51 -17.32 -1.96
CA VAL A 100 -32.80 -17.09 -0.53
C VAL A 100 -33.58 -15.79 -0.42
N GLU A 101 -34.82 -15.87 0.03
CA GLU A 101 -35.71 -14.72 0.15
C GLU A 101 -35.62 -14.18 1.58
N LEU A 102 -35.26 -12.91 1.74
CA LEU A 102 -35.26 -12.17 3.00
C LEU A 102 -36.28 -11.03 2.89
N GLU A 103 -37.35 -11.08 3.68
CA GLU A 103 -38.45 -10.12 3.64
C GLU A 103 -38.52 -9.31 4.94
N TYR A 104 -38.68 -7.99 4.81
CA TYR A 104 -38.79 -7.03 5.91
C TYR A 104 -40.09 -6.24 5.77
N PHE A 105 -40.87 -6.17 6.84
CA PHE A 105 -42.23 -5.59 6.83
C PHE A 105 -42.26 -4.32 7.67
N PHE A 106 -43.00 -3.30 7.22
CA PHE A 106 -43.04 -1.98 7.85
C PHE A 106 -44.43 -1.62 8.36
N THR A 107 -44.48 -0.79 9.39
CA THR A 107 -45.73 -0.33 10.00
C THR A 107 -46.46 0.69 9.12
N GLU A 108 -47.75 0.89 9.37
CA GLU A 108 -48.55 1.92 8.68
C GLU A 108 -48.06 3.36 8.92
N ASP A 109 -47.32 3.60 10.01
CA ASP A 109 -46.76 4.92 10.33
C ASP A 109 -45.46 5.24 9.54
N THR A 110 -44.88 4.25 8.86
CA THR A 110 -43.64 4.45 8.08
C THR A 110 -43.97 5.12 6.75
N GLU A 111 -43.93 6.44 6.64
CA GLU A 111 -44.34 7.12 5.40
C GLU A 111 -43.34 6.97 4.23
N GLN A 112 -42.05 6.83 4.55
CA GLN A 112 -40.98 6.85 3.55
C GLN A 112 -39.70 6.22 4.07
N ILE A 113 -38.97 5.51 3.20
CA ILE A 113 -37.59 5.06 3.39
C ILE A 113 -36.74 5.64 2.25
N ASP A 114 -35.63 6.30 2.55
CA ASP A 114 -34.74 6.91 1.55
C ASP A 114 -33.59 5.99 1.14
N TYR A 115 -33.10 5.18 2.07
CA TYR A 115 -32.06 4.20 1.80
C TYR A 115 -32.04 3.12 2.87
N PHE A 116 -31.33 2.04 2.58
CA PHE A 116 -30.98 1.03 3.57
C PHE A 116 -29.52 0.61 3.44
N ILE A 117 -28.96 0.08 4.52
CA ILE A 117 -27.59 -0.41 4.59
C ILE A 117 -27.60 -1.91 4.88
N LEU A 118 -26.91 -2.69 4.07
CA LEU A 118 -26.62 -4.10 4.33
C LEU A 118 -25.25 -4.23 4.99
N TYR A 119 -25.19 -4.84 6.16
CA TYR A 119 -23.92 -5.17 6.83
C TYR A 119 -23.63 -6.66 6.67
N PRO A 120 -22.56 -7.05 5.97
CA PRO A 120 -22.13 -8.44 5.93
C PRO A 120 -21.65 -8.88 7.32
N ARG A 121 -21.61 -10.20 7.57
CA ARG A 121 -20.97 -10.74 8.78
C ARG A 121 -19.53 -10.22 8.93
N SER A 122 -19.16 -9.85 10.15
CA SER A 122 -17.89 -9.18 10.45
C SER A 122 -16.98 -9.99 11.39
N ASP A 123 -17.25 -11.29 11.56
CA ASP A 123 -16.51 -12.19 12.47
C ASP A 123 -15.24 -12.79 11.86
N GLY A 124 -14.73 -12.19 10.78
CA GLY A 124 -13.52 -12.61 10.07
C GLY A 124 -13.73 -13.78 9.10
N ASN A 125 -14.96 -14.26 8.92
CA ASN A 125 -15.32 -15.29 7.94
C ASN A 125 -16.13 -14.68 6.79
N ASN A 126 -15.83 -15.07 5.55
CA ASN A 126 -16.53 -14.57 4.36
C ASN A 126 -17.75 -15.40 3.95
N ASN A 127 -18.03 -16.49 4.65
CA ASN A 127 -19.04 -17.45 4.26
C ASN A 127 -20.44 -16.83 4.25
N GLY A 128 -21.08 -16.90 3.09
CA GLY A 128 -22.42 -16.39 2.86
C GLY A 128 -22.54 -14.91 2.55
N TRP A 129 -21.44 -14.15 2.44
CA TRP A 129 -21.53 -12.76 2.00
C TRP A 129 -22.35 -12.66 0.70
N ILE A 130 -23.39 -11.83 0.74
CA ILE A 130 -24.33 -11.65 -0.36
C ILE A 130 -23.58 -11.08 -1.56
N LYS A 131 -23.61 -11.78 -2.70
CA LYS A 131 -22.90 -11.38 -3.91
C LYS A 131 -23.85 -10.88 -5.00
N LYS A 132 -24.95 -11.59 -5.24
CA LYS A 132 -25.88 -11.27 -6.33
C LYS A 132 -27.32 -11.50 -5.91
N GLY A 133 -28.23 -10.69 -6.41
CA GLY A 133 -29.65 -10.85 -6.15
C GLY A 133 -30.49 -9.76 -6.78
N VAL A 134 -31.77 -9.76 -6.41
CA VAL A 134 -32.76 -8.77 -6.83
C VAL A 134 -33.47 -8.25 -5.59
N ILE A 135 -33.57 -6.93 -5.48
CA ILE A 135 -34.37 -6.26 -4.46
C ILE A 135 -35.73 -5.93 -5.07
N TYR A 136 -36.78 -6.29 -4.34
CA TYR A 136 -38.17 -5.96 -4.65
C TYR A 136 -38.76 -5.09 -3.55
N ILE A 137 -39.65 -4.18 -3.93
CA ILE A 137 -40.41 -3.34 -3.01
C ILE A 137 -41.90 -3.56 -3.21
N GLN A 138 -42.68 -3.37 -2.16
CA GLN A 138 -44.13 -3.34 -2.22
C GLN A 138 -44.63 -2.13 -1.44
N ASN A 139 -45.33 -1.22 -2.13
CA ASN A 139 -46.04 -0.13 -1.46
C ASN A 139 -47.35 -0.67 -0.84
N ARG A 140 -47.96 0.06 0.11
CA ARG A 140 -49.20 -0.39 0.78
C ARG A 140 -50.36 -0.67 -0.17
N ASP A 141 -50.49 0.14 -1.21
CA ASP A 141 -51.57 0.02 -2.20
C ASP A 141 -51.27 -1.03 -3.29
N ASP A 142 -50.04 -1.55 -3.35
CA ASP A 142 -49.64 -2.54 -4.35
C ASP A 142 -50.08 -3.96 -3.97
N GLN A 143 -50.62 -4.69 -4.95
CA GLN A 143 -51.00 -6.09 -4.76
C GLN A 143 -49.81 -7.06 -4.86
N GLU A 144 -48.80 -6.72 -5.66
CA GLU A 144 -47.64 -7.57 -5.95
C GLU A 144 -46.33 -6.81 -5.72
N TYR A 145 -45.24 -7.55 -5.49
CA TYR A 145 -43.90 -6.99 -5.42
C TYR A 145 -43.48 -6.44 -6.78
N GLN A 146 -42.87 -5.25 -6.77
CA GLN A 146 -42.23 -4.65 -7.94
C GLN A 146 -40.71 -4.82 -7.83
N GLU A 147 -40.07 -5.15 -8.95
CA GLU A 147 -38.62 -5.18 -9.02
C GLU A 147 -38.05 -3.76 -8.87
N PHE A 148 -37.11 -3.59 -7.96
CA PHE A 148 -36.46 -2.32 -7.71
C PHE A 148 -35.03 -2.28 -8.28
N LEU A 149 -34.21 -3.29 -7.94
CA LEU A 149 -32.80 -3.31 -8.30
C LEU A 149 -32.26 -4.74 -8.41
N GLU A 150 -31.76 -5.13 -9.59
CA GLU A 150 -30.82 -6.25 -9.72
C GLU A 150 -29.41 -5.77 -9.36
N PHE A 151 -28.71 -6.51 -8.51
CA PHE A 151 -27.37 -6.14 -8.05
C PHE A 151 -26.38 -7.30 -8.16
N GLU A 152 -25.11 -6.95 -8.40
CA GLU A 152 -23.95 -7.82 -8.23
C GLU A 152 -22.83 -7.01 -7.55
N PHE A 153 -22.42 -7.44 -6.35
CA PHE A 153 -21.41 -6.74 -5.57
C PHE A 153 -20.02 -7.33 -5.83
N ASP A 154 -19.10 -6.49 -6.30
CA ASP A 154 -17.70 -6.88 -6.52
C ASP A 154 -16.97 -7.13 -5.19
N LYS A 155 -17.31 -6.34 -4.16
CA LYS A 155 -16.72 -6.41 -2.80
C LYS A 155 -17.78 -6.77 -1.77
N PRO A 156 -18.30 -8.02 -1.75
CA PRO A 156 -19.45 -8.39 -0.92
C PRO A 156 -19.15 -8.38 0.60
N GLY A 157 -17.87 -8.26 1.00
CA GLY A 157 -17.46 -8.13 2.40
C GLY A 157 -17.56 -6.72 2.98
N ASN A 158 -17.87 -5.71 2.16
CA ASN A 158 -18.08 -4.33 2.62
C ASN A 158 -19.57 -4.05 2.85
N PRO A 159 -19.93 -3.16 3.79
CA PRO A 159 -21.30 -2.67 3.91
C PRO A 159 -21.80 -2.04 2.61
N LYS A 160 -23.09 -2.20 2.29
CA LYS A 160 -23.72 -1.72 1.05
C LYS A 160 -24.82 -0.73 1.35
N ILE A 161 -24.73 0.50 0.85
CA ILE A 161 -25.83 1.46 0.91
C ILE A 161 -26.63 1.37 -0.39
N ILE A 162 -27.90 1.01 -0.28
CA ILE A 162 -28.84 1.00 -1.40
C ILE A 162 -29.85 2.13 -1.21
N ARG A 163 -29.94 3.02 -2.20
CA ARG A 163 -30.73 4.25 -2.14
C ARG A 163 -31.98 4.11 -2.98
N PHE A 164 -33.07 4.73 -2.53
CA PHE A 164 -34.27 4.99 -3.33
C PHE A 164 -34.22 6.44 -3.80
N PRO A 165 -33.86 6.73 -5.07
CA PRO A 165 -33.64 8.10 -5.53
C PRO A 165 -34.85 9.04 -5.32
N GLU A 166 -36.06 8.49 -5.42
CA GLU A 166 -37.33 9.22 -5.19
C GLU A 166 -37.94 8.98 -3.79
N GLY A 167 -37.26 8.17 -2.96
CA GLY A 167 -37.78 7.60 -1.71
C GLY A 167 -38.79 6.48 -1.94
N PHE A 168 -38.69 5.40 -1.16
CA PHE A 168 -39.69 4.33 -1.11
C PHE A 168 -40.88 4.83 -0.27
N LYS A 169 -41.94 5.27 -0.94
CA LYS A 169 -43.15 5.86 -0.33
C LYS A 169 -44.14 4.79 0.12
N ASP A 170 -44.80 5.04 1.25
CA ASP A 170 -45.79 4.16 1.86
C ASP A 170 -45.35 2.68 1.87
N PRO A 171 -44.15 2.37 2.41
CA PRO A 171 -43.59 1.03 2.42
C PRO A 171 -44.48 0.05 3.16
N LYS A 172 -44.77 -1.08 2.50
CA LYS A 172 -45.38 -2.26 3.12
C LYS A 172 -44.33 -3.32 3.42
N SER A 173 -43.52 -3.66 2.42
CA SER A 173 -42.41 -4.60 2.59
C SER A 173 -41.30 -4.41 1.57
N LEU A 174 -40.10 -4.84 1.95
CA LEU A 174 -38.94 -4.98 1.08
C LEU A 174 -38.48 -6.44 1.08
N LYS A 175 -38.16 -6.98 -0.10
CA LYS A 175 -37.67 -8.34 -0.26
C LYS A 175 -36.33 -8.36 -0.97
N ILE A 176 -35.35 -9.07 -0.41
CA ILE A 176 -34.07 -9.35 -1.04
C ILE A 176 -34.09 -10.82 -1.47
N SER A 177 -34.15 -11.05 -2.79
CA SER A 177 -34.03 -12.36 -3.41
C SER A 177 -32.57 -12.60 -3.77
N VAL A 178 -31.82 -13.20 -2.84
CA VAL A 178 -30.38 -13.47 -3.04
C VAL A 178 -30.25 -14.68 -3.95
N THR A 179 -29.53 -14.54 -5.06
CA THR A 179 -29.30 -15.61 -6.05
C THR A 179 -27.90 -16.19 -5.98
N LYS A 180 -26.96 -15.50 -5.31
CA LYS A 180 -25.60 -15.98 -5.08
C LYS A 180 -24.97 -15.32 -3.85
N GLY A 181 -24.34 -16.14 -3.00
CA GLY A 181 -23.41 -15.67 -1.97
C GLY A 181 -22.09 -16.45 -1.99
N ILE A 182 -21.13 -16.03 -1.16
CA ILE A 182 -19.82 -16.68 -1.06
C ILE A 182 -19.96 -18.09 -0.49
N ASN A 183 -19.25 -19.05 -1.10
CA ASN A 183 -19.28 -20.49 -0.80
C ASN A 183 -20.68 -21.12 -0.84
N ASP A 184 -21.58 -20.57 -1.67
CA ASP A 184 -22.96 -21.04 -1.85
C ASP A 184 -23.85 -20.91 -0.59
N PHE A 185 -23.52 -20.02 0.33
CA PHE A 185 -24.38 -19.65 1.48
C PHE A 185 -24.90 -18.21 1.39
N VAL A 186 -25.83 -17.83 2.26
CA VAL A 186 -26.28 -16.45 2.46
C VAL A 186 -26.20 -16.10 3.94
N SER A 187 -25.57 -14.98 4.26
CA SER A 187 -25.44 -14.42 5.59
C SER A 187 -25.57 -12.90 5.58
N LEU A 188 -26.13 -12.35 6.65
CA LEU A 188 -26.35 -10.92 6.82
C LEU A 188 -26.28 -10.60 8.31
N ALA A 189 -25.37 -9.71 8.71
CA ALA A 189 -25.23 -9.30 10.10
C ALA A 189 -26.39 -8.41 10.53
N GLU A 190 -26.64 -7.36 9.75
CA GLU A 190 -27.66 -6.36 10.06
C GLU A 190 -28.14 -5.72 8.75
N ILE A 191 -29.41 -5.34 8.70
CA ILE A 191 -29.96 -4.38 7.74
C ILE A 191 -30.54 -3.19 8.50
N GLU A 192 -30.20 -1.98 8.06
CA GLU A 192 -30.69 -0.75 8.70
C GLU A 192 -31.40 0.12 7.65
N PHE A 193 -32.62 0.59 7.94
CA PHE A 193 -33.41 1.44 7.05
C PHE A 193 -33.45 2.87 7.59
N TYR A 194 -33.45 3.87 6.70
CA TYR A 194 -33.36 5.27 7.09
C TYR A 194 -34.24 6.20 6.25
N LYS A 195 -34.75 7.24 6.89
CA LYS A 195 -35.35 8.43 6.26
C LYS A 195 -34.46 9.64 6.55
N LYS A 196 -34.18 10.45 5.53
CA LYS A 196 -33.34 11.63 5.65
C LYS A 196 -33.99 12.71 6.51
N SER A 197 -33.17 13.45 7.24
CA SER A 197 -33.64 14.56 8.06
C SER A 197 -34.02 15.78 7.21
N ALA A 198 -35.33 16.04 7.06
CA ALA A 198 -35.83 17.16 6.25
C ALA A 198 -35.31 18.54 6.71
N SER A 199 -35.17 18.77 8.02
CA SER A 199 -34.64 20.03 8.56
C SER A 199 -33.15 20.24 8.23
N VAL A 200 -32.39 19.15 8.14
CA VAL A 200 -30.99 19.19 7.72
C VAL A 200 -30.90 19.43 6.21
N GLU A 201 -31.72 18.75 5.40
CA GLU A 201 -31.76 19.00 3.94
C GLU A 201 -32.13 20.45 3.61
N GLU A 202 -33.09 21.04 4.32
CA GLU A 202 -33.44 22.45 4.18
C GLU A 202 -32.26 23.37 4.52
N SER A 203 -31.57 23.11 5.63
CA SER A 203 -30.38 23.88 6.05
C SER A 203 -29.23 23.80 5.03
N LEU A 204 -29.07 22.66 4.36
CA LEU A 204 -28.05 22.45 3.33
C LEU A 204 -28.42 23.07 1.97
N SER A 205 -29.64 23.55 1.79
CA SER A 205 -30.10 24.10 0.50
C SER A 205 -29.39 25.40 0.09
N ILE A 206 -28.64 26.04 0.99
CA ILE A 206 -27.86 27.26 0.72
C ILE A 206 -26.55 26.98 -0.03
N PHE A 207 -26.07 25.74 -0.04
CA PHE A 207 -24.83 25.34 -0.71
C PHE A 207 -25.05 24.99 -2.18
N GLU A 208 -24.03 25.19 -3.01
CA GLU A 208 -24.06 24.89 -4.45
C GLU A 208 -24.08 23.38 -4.75
N ASP A 209 -23.51 22.58 -3.85
CA ASP A 209 -23.31 21.16 -4.04
C ASP A 209 -23.57 20.35 -2.75
N LYS A 210 -23.69 19.03 -2.89
CA LYS A 210 -24.02 18.12 -1.78
C LYS A 210 -22.84 17.93 -0.81
N ALA A 211 -21.62 18.17 -1.28
CA ALA A 211 -20.41 18.24 -0.47
C ALA A 211 -20.33 19.54 0.35
N ALA A 212 -21.28 20.48 0.22
CA ALA A 212 -21.28 21.75 0.92
C ALA A 212 -19.95 22.50 0.81
N THR A 213 -19.35 22.50 -0.39
CA THR A 213 -18.01 23.09 -0.59
C THR A 213 -18.06 24.61 -0.73
N LYS A 214 -19.16 25.15 -1.25
CA LYS A 214 -19.36 26.59 -1.51
C LYS A 214 -20.83 26.98 -1.34
N LEU A 215 -21.05 28.24 -0.96
CA LEU A 215 -22.38 28.85 -0.89
C LEU A 215 -22.88 29.23 -2.29
N LYS A 216 -24.20 29.20 -2.49
CA LYS A 216 -24.83 29.64 -3.74
C LYS A 216 -24.50 31.11 -4.05
N PRO A 217 -24.38 31.49 -5.33
CA PRO A 217 -24.09 32.88 -5.68
C PRO A 217 -25.25 33.78 -5.23
N GLY A 218 -24.92 34.83 -4.47
CA GLY A 218 -25.91 35.77 -3.95
C GLY A 218 -26.50 35.41 -2.59
N THR A 219 -26.04 34.32 -1.94
CA THR A 219 -26.32 34.06 -0.53
C THR A 219 -25.94 35.27 0.33
N SER A 220 -26.89 35.78 1.10
CA SER A 220 -26.70 36.91 2.00
C SER A 220 -26.43 36.46 3.44
N LEU A 221 -25.89 37.37 4.25
CA LEU A 221 -25.73 37.14 5.70
C LEU A 221 -27.06 36.81 6.38
N GLU A 222 -28.17 37.43 5.95
CA GLU A 222 -29.51 37.17 6.50
C GLU A 222 -29.96 35.72 6.20
N ASP A 223 -29.65 35.20 5.01
CA ASP A 223 -29.94 33.80 4.65
C ASP A 223 -29.17 32.82 5.55
N ILE A 224 -27.91 33.14 5.88
CA ILE A 224 -27.07 32.33 6.76
C ILE A 224 -27.59 32.39 8.21
N GLU A 225 -27.90 33.59 8.71
CA GLU A 225 -28.41 33.79 10.07
C GLU A 225 -29.75 33.07 10.31
N ALA A 226 -30.56 32.91 9.26
CA ALA A 226 -31.84 32.19 9.30
C ALA A 226 -31.70 30.66 9.40
N ILE A 227 -30.50 30.09 9.21
CA ILE A 227 -30.27 28.65 9.35
C ILE A 227 -30.47 28.24 10.82
N GLU A 228 -31.45 27.35 11.07
CA GLU A 228 -31.75 26.88 12.43
C GLU A 228 -30.64 25.98 12.99
N ASN A 229 -30.04 25.14 12.14
CA ASN A 229 -28.97 24.25 12.56
C ASN A 229 -27.67 25.01 12.78
N GLU A 230 -27.27 25.14 14.05
CA GLU A 230 -26.08 25.90 14.47
C GLU A 230 -24.79 25.42 13.79
N PHE A 231 -24.61 24.10 13.63
CA PHE A 231 -23.42 23.54 12.97
C PHE A 231 -23.33 23.99 11.51
N ILE A 232 -24.43 23.84 10.76
CA ILE A 232 -24.49 24.22 9.35
C ILE A 232 -24.36 25.74 9.19
N ARG A 233 -24.98 26.52 10.08
CA ARG A 233 -24.85 27.97 10.11
C ARG A 233 -23.40 28.41 10.34
N ASN A 234 -22.70 27.81 11.31
CA ASN A 234 -21.31 28.14 11.59
C ASN A 234 -20.39 27.80 10.40
N MET A 235 -20.63 26.66 9.75
CA MET A 235 -19.91 26.28 8.53
C MET A 235 -20.19 27.24 7.38
N ALA A 236 -21.45 27.57 7.11
CA ALA A 236 -21.84 28.56 6.10
C ALA A 236 -21.22 29.93 6.37
N MET A 237 -21.23 30.37 7.63
CA MET A 237 -20.61 31.64 8.05
C MET A 237 -19.09 31.64 7.81
N ALA A 238 -18.40 30.56 8.18
CA ALA A 238 -16.96 30.46 7.98
C ALA A 238 -16.58 30.48 6.49
N ILE A 239 -17.39 29.84 5.63
CA ILE A 239 -17.21 29.89 4.17
C ILE A 239 -17.49 31.30 3.63
N TYR A 240 -18.53 31.97 4.13
CA TYR A 240 -18.88 33.34 3.73
C TYR A 240 -17.79 34.36 4.08
N GLU A 241 -17.17 34.22 5.25
CA GLU A 241 -16.13 35.11 5.78
C GLU A 241 -14.70 34.70 5.38
N ASP A 242 -14.54 33.68 4.54
CA ASP A 242 -13.23 33.20 4.03
C ASP A 242 -12.27 32.74 5.15
N VAL A 243 -12.81 32.12 6.21
CA VAL A 243 -12.05 31.54 7.33
C VAL A 243 -12.21 30.02 7.44
N TYR A 244 -12.85 29.40 6.45
CA TYR A 244 -12.98 27.95 6.33
C TYR A 244 -11.78 27.39 5.56
N ASP A 245 -10.90 26.67 6.26
CA ASP A 245 -9.66 26.15 5.70
C ASP A 245 -9.92 25.18 4.53
N GLU A 246 -9.27 25.44 3.40
CA GLU A 246 -9.43 24.66 2.17
C GLU A 246 -8.97 23.20 2.31
N PHE A 247 -8.09 22.85 3.26
CA PHE A 247 -7.72 21.46 3.55
C PHE A 247 -8.90 20.59 3.97
N ARG A 248 -10.00 21.20 4.42
CA ARG A 248 -11.24 20.46 4.73
C ARG A 248 -11.96 20.00 3.47
N ILE A 249 -11.66 20.59 2.31
CA ILE A 249 -12.33 20.29 1.04
C ILE A 249 -11.34 19.62 0.11
N GLY A 250 -11.66 18.41 -0.34
CA GLY A 250 -10.81 17.65 -1.25
C GLY A 250 -11.57 17.18 -2.49
N GLU A 251 -10.84 17.03 -3.59
CA GLU A 251 -11.27 16.28 -4.76
C GLU A 251 -10.47 14.98 -4.83
N PHE A 252 -11.18 13.86 -4.89
CA PHE A 252 -10.64 12.51 -4.79
C PHE A 252 -11.02 11.72 -6.03
N LYS A 253 -10.13 10.84 -6.49
CA LYS A 253 -10.40 10.00 -7.66
C LYS A 253 -10.50 8.53 -7.30
N SER A 254 -11.18 7.75 -8.13
CA SER A 254 -11.11 6.30 -8.04
C SER A 254 -9.72 5.80 -8.45
N TYR A 255 -9.33 4.67 -7.88
CA TYR A 255 -8.15 3.91 -8.29
C TYR A 255 -8.53 2.45 -8.51
N PRO A 256 -7.99 1.77 -9.53
CA PRO A 256 -8.22 0.34 -9.73
C PRO A 256 -7.84 -0.52 -8.52
N ASP A 257 -8.45 -1.70 -8.38
CA ASP A 257 -8.07 -2.60 -7.29
C ASP A 257 -6.64 -3.15 -7.55
N PRO A 258 -5.65 -2.85 -6.68
CA PRO A 258 -4.26 -3.24 -6.93
C PRO A 258 -4.06 -4.75 -6.97
N ASN A 259 -5.01 -5.55 -6.47
CA ASN A 259 -4.94 -7.01 -6.58
C ASN A 259 -5.09 -7.51 -8.02
N ILE A 260 -5.80 -6.78 -8.88
CA ILE A 260 -6.05 -7.19 -10.26
C ILE A 260 -4.73 -7.15 -11.04
N ILE A 261 -4.08 -5.99 -11.07
CA ILE A 261 -2.81 -5.82 -11.79
C ILE A 261 -1.69 -6.65 -11.16
N ALA A 262 -1.68 -6.81 -9.83
CA ALA A 262 -0.69 -7.66 -9.16
C ALA A 262 -0.82 -9.14 -9.54
N ALA A 263 -2.06 -9.65 -9.69
CA ALA A 263 -2.28 -11.01 -10.15
C ALA A 263 -1.78 -11.20 -11.60
N GLU A 264 -2.06 -10.24 -12.48
CA GLU A 264 -1.59 -10.25 -13.87
C GLU A 264 -0.06 -10.16 -13.97
N ASN A 265 0.56 -9.37 -13.10
CA ASN A 265 2.01 -9.18 -13.04
C ASN A 265 2.74 -10.27 -12.25
N LYS A 266 2.02 -11.20 -11.62
CA LYS A 266 2.57 -12.20 -10.69
C LYS A 266 3.33 -11.56 -9.52
N THR A 267 2.86 -10.42 -9.00
CA THR A 267 3.46 -9.63 -7.92
C THR A 267 2.53 -9.54 -6.70
N VAL A 268 2.91 -8.74 -5.71
CA VAL A 268 2.08 -8.35 -4.55
C VAL A 268 1.35 -7.04 -4.87
N PRO A 269 0.09 -6.86 -4.42
CA PRO A 269 -0.61 -5.59 -4.58
C PRO A 269 0.13 -4.42 -3.92
N TYR A 270 0.18 -3.30 -4.64
CA TYR A 270 0.63 -1.99 -4.18
C TYR A 270 -0.37 -1.38 -3.17
N GLY A 271 -0.16 -0.14 -2.73
CA GLY A 271 -0.97 0.54 -1.73
C GLY A 271 -2.45 0.70 -2.10
N ILE A 272 -3.26 0.99 -1.08
CA ILE A 272 -4.71 1.26 -1.17
C ILE A 272 -5.12 2.60 -0.53
N TYR A 273 -4.13 3.40 -0.10
CA TYR A 273 -4.35 4.66 0.64
C TYR A 273 -4.05 5.91 -0.20
N ASP A 274 -4.12 5.80 -1.52
CA ASP A 274 -3.81 6.88 -2.48
C ASP A 274 -4.56 8.20 -2.24
N ASN A 275 -5.77 8.13 -1.66
CA ASN A 275 -6.57 9.29 -1.30
C ASN A 275 -6.41 9.65 0.19
N ALA A 276 -5.25 10.22 0.54
CA ALA A 276 -5.04 10.83 1.85
C ALA A 276 -5.91 12.09 2.02
N THR A 277 -6.60 12.21 3.15
CA THR A 277 -7.49 13.37 3.40
C THR A 277 -6.78 14.51 4.15
N GLY A 278 -5.65 14.23 4.79
CA GLY A 278 -5.00 15.16 5.72
C GLY A 278 -5.74 15.36 7.04
N MET A 279 -6.84 14.64 7.31
CA MET A 279 -7.60 14.75 8.54
C MET A 279 -7.11 13.77 9.61
N TYR A 280 -6.83 14.29 10.81
CA TYR A 280 -6.67 13.51 12.03
C TYR A 280 -7.98 13.48 12.82
N VAL A 281 -8.45 12.28 13.12
CA VAL A 281 -9.67 12.05 13.89
C VAL A 281 -9.34 11.48 15.25
N LYS A 282 -9.92 12.06 16.31
CA LYS A 282 -9.73 11.60 17.70
C LYS A 282 -10.77 10.57 18.08
N TRP A 283 -10.36 9.58 18.86
CA TRP A 283 -11.24 8.56 19.40
C TRP A 283 -12.45 9.19 20.12
N GLY A 284 -13.65 8.65 19.87
CA GLY A 284 -14.88 9.05 20.54
C GLY A 284 -15.52 10.33 20.02
N THR A 285 -14.92 11.00 19.03
CA THR A 285 -15.51 12.18 18.37
C THR A 285 -16.53 11.79 17.30
N GLU A 286 -17.44 12.71 16.99
CA GLU A 286 -18.35 12.58 15.84
C GLU A 286 -17.64 13.12 14.60
N MET A 287 -17.53 12.29 13.57
CA MET A 287 -17.06 12.68 12.25
C MET A 287 -18.25 13.08 11.39
N VAL A 288 -18.16 14.25 10.76
CA VAL A 288 -19.13 14.80 9.80
C VAL A 288 -18.41 15.01 8.47
N VAL A 289 -18.88 14.30 7.45
CA VAL A 289 -18.34 14.39 6.07
C VAL A 289 -19.49 14.62 5.11
N PHE A 290 -19.37 15.63 4.27
CA PHE A 290 -20.28 15.86 3.16
C PHE A 290 -19.65 15.37 1.86
N MET A 291 -20.36 14.52 1.12
CA MET A 291 -19.88 13.99 -0.16
C MET A 291 -20.72 14.52 -1.31
N ASN A 292 -20.12 14.79 -2.47
CA ASN A 292 -20.88 14.99 -3.69
C ASN A 292 -21.42 13.65 -4.21
N ASP A 293 -22.20 13.69 -5.29
CA ASP A 293 -22.58 12.46 -5.99
C ASP A 293 -21.33 11.74 -6.51
N PHE A 294 -21.32 10.41 -6.37
CA PHE A 294 -20.25 9.53 -6.80
C PHE A 294 -20.81 8.19 -7.27
N GLU A 295 -20.04 7.52 -8.12
CA GLU A 295 -20.33 6.17 -8.60
C GLU A 295 -19.69 5.12 -7.70
N GLY A 296 -20.33 3.96 -7.59
CA GLY A 296 -19.83 2.84 -6.79
C GLY A 296 -19.83 3.11 -5.28
N GLU A 297 -18.83 2.59 -4.59
CA GLU A 297 -18.72 2.62 -3.13
C GLU A 297 -17.48 3.37 -2.68
N ILE A 298 -17.65 4.20 -1.65
CA ILE A 298 -16.57 4.91 -0.99
C ILE A 298 -16.61 4.60 0.51
N ILE A 299 -15.44 4.30 1.07
CA ILE A 299 -15.24 4.07 2.50
C ILE A 299 -14.32 5.16 3.04
N LEU A 300 -14.71 5.80 4.14
CA LEU A 300 -13.74 6.50 4.99
C LEU A 300 -13.11 5.49 5.94
N ARG A 301 -11.78 5.32 5.84
CA ARG A 301 -11.01 4.50 6.77
C ARG A 301 -10.21 5.38 7.72
N VAL A 302 -10.37 5.17 9.03
CA VAL A 302 -9.54 5.82 10.06
C VAL A 302 -8.46 4.85 10.53
N VAL A 303 -7.19 5.19 10.32
CA VAL A 303 -6.03 4.31 10.57
C VAL A 303 -5.19 4.81 11.72
N ASN A 304 -5.09 4.01 12.78
CA ASN A 304 -4.10 4.26 13.84
C ASN A 304 -2.75 3.66 13.44
N HIS A 305 -1.86 4.47 12.87
CA HIS A 305 -0.56 3.99 12.38
C HIS A 305 0.36 3.45 13.49
N ASN A 306 0.08 3.79 14.76
CA ASN A 306 0.78 3.20 15.91
C ASN A 306 0.28 1.78 16.25
N GLN A 307 -0.84 1.32 15.67
CA GLN A 307 -1.42 -0.01 15.87
C GLN A 307 -1.32 -0.91 14.64
N GLY A 308 -0.88 -0.39 13.50
CA GLY A 308 -0.67 -1.18 12.28
C GLY A 308 -1.28 -0.55 11.04
N PHE A 309 -1.46 -1.38 10.00
CA PHE A 309 -1.97 -0.97 8.70
C PHE A 309 -3.51 -0.95 8.61
N GLY A 310 -4.20 -1.68 9.50
CA GLY A 310 -5.66 -1.75 9.51
C GLY A 310 -6.31 -0.49 10.08
N GLY A 311 -7.57 -0.27 9.74
CA GLY A 311 -8.35 0.86 10.24
C GLY A 311 -9.82 0.53 10.45
N GLU A 312 -10.54 1.48 11.02
CA GLU A 312 -12.00 1.45 11.16
C GLU A 312 -12.65 1.99 9.89
N ASP A 313 -13.58 1.22 9.32
CA ASP A 313 -14.26 1.56 8.06
C ASP A 313 -15.66 2.12 8.28
N HIS A 314 -15.97 3.19 7.55
CA HIS A 314 -17.28 3.79 7.48
C HIS A 314 -17.69 3.99 6.01
N VAL A 315 -18.75 3.30 5.57
CA VAL A 315 -19.32 3.50 4.24
C VAL A 315 -19.95 4.89 4.13
N LEU A 316 -19.72 5.57 3.01
CA LEU A 316 -20.22 6.92 2.78
C LEU A 316 -21.37 6.97 1.77
N GLN A 317 -22.13 8.06 1.80
CA GLN A 317 -23.17 8.43 0.84
C GLN A 317 -23.06 9.92 0.42
N PRO A 318 -23.56 10.32 -0.76
CA PRO A 318 -23.74 11.72 -1.13
C PRO A 318 -24.57 12.47 -0.10
N GLY A 319 -24.21 13.72 0.12
CA GLY A 319 -24.72 14.56 1.20
C GLY A 319 -24.04 14.23 2.52
N LEU A 320 -24.80 14.39 3.60
CA LEU A 320 -24.32 14.26 4.97
C LEU A 320 -24.01 12.81 5.36
N ASN A 321 -22.83 12.62 5.94
CA ASN A 321 -22.44 11.43 6.69
C ASN A 321 -22.06 11.86 8.10
N ARG A 322 -22.68 11.25 9.11
CA ARG A 322 -22.34 11.49 10.51
C ARG A 322 -22.22 10.17 11.27
N PHE A 323 -21.06 9.91 11.84
CA PHE A 323 -20.81 8.72 12.65
C PHE A 323 -19.83 9.00 13.78
N LYS A 324 -19.95 8.20 14.84
CA LYS A 324 -19.01 8.23 15.94
C LYS A 324 -17.81 7.36 15.60
N VAL A 325 -16.62 7.89 15.78
CA VAL A 325 -15.37 7.18 15.50
C VAL A 325 -14.88 6.47 16.76
N THR A 326 -14.47 5.21 16.61
CA THR A 326 -14.04 4.33 17.71
C THR A 326 -12.55 4.00 17.67
N THR A 327 -11.80 4.61 16.74
CA THR A 327 -10.33 4.57 16.60
C THR A 327 -9.78 5.97 16.37
N GLU A 328 -8.63 6.33 16.93
CA GLU A 328 -7.96 7.59 16.55
C GLU A 328 -6.96 7.38 15.41
N GLY A 329 -6.78 8.36 14.52
CA GLY A 329 -5.80 8.24 13.44
C GLY A 329 -6.06 9.13 12.23
N LEU A 330 -5.30 8.88 11.17
CA LEU A 330 -5.46 9.57 9.89
C LEU A 330 -6.61 8.95 9.10
N ALA A 331 -7.40 9.80 8.43
CA ALA A 331 -8.51 9.36 7.60
C ALA A 331 -8.11 9.27 6.12
N TYR A 332 -8.56 8.22 5.43
CA TYR A 332 -8.35 7.97 4.01
C TYR A 332 -9.68 7.66 3.32
N LEU A 333 -9.85 8.11 2.08
CA LEU A 333 -11.00 7.71 1.26
C LEU A 333 -10.63 6.52 0.36
N ILE A 334 -11.08 5.33 0.72
CA ILE A 334 -10.92 4.15 -0.12
C ILE A 334 -11.98 4.22 -1.22
N TYR A 335 -11.56 4.63 -2.42
CA TYR A 335 -12.41 4.72 -3.60
C TYR A 335 -11.79 3.89 -4.72
N GLN A 336 -12.29 2.66 -4.88
CA GLN A 336 -11.71 1.70 -5.80
C GLN A 336 -12.67 1.31 -6.92
N ASP A 337 -12.30 1.65 -8.16
CA ASP A 337 -13.05 1.37 -9.38
C ASP A 337 -12.07 1.27 -10.56
N GLU A 338 -12.36 0.41 -11.53
CA GLU A 338 -11.56 0.27 -12.76
C GLU A 338 -11.76 1.44 -13.73
N GLN A 339 -12.88 2.15 -13.59
CA GLN A 339 -13.18 3.38 -14.32
C GLN A 339 -12.70 4.61 -13.55
N ASP A 340 -12.31 5.64 -14.29
CA ASP A 340 -11.88 6.92 -13.72
C ASP A 340 -13.08 7.77 -13.32
N TYR A 341 -13.26 7.96 -12.02
CA TYR A 341 -14.26 8.82 -11.41
C TYR A 341 -13.60 9.83 -10.47
N THR A 342 -14.30 10.93 -10.21
CA THR A 342 -13.88 11.97 -9.27
C THR A 342 -15.04 12.37 -8.37
N VAL A 343 -14.76 12.66 -7.11
CA VAL A 343 -15.74 13.10 -6.13
C VAL A 343 -15.16 14.21 -5.26
N LYS A 344 -15.99 15.19 -4.90
CA LYS A 344 -15.65 16.18 -3.88
C LYS A 344 -16.15 15.74 -2.51
N ALA A 345 -15.33 15.96 -1.50
CA ALA A 345 -15.69 15.74 -0.10
C ALA A 345 -15.33 16.97 0.74
N ASN A 346 -16.13 17.22 1.77
CA ASN A 346 -15.87 18.23 2.79
C ASN A 346 -15.88 17.58 4.18
N PHE A 347 -14.74 17.64 4.87
CA PHE A 347 -14.52 17.14 6.22
C PHE A 347 -14.80 18.27 7.24
N ALA A 348 -16.07 18.42 7.62
CA ALA A 348 -16.54 19.50 8.48
C ALA A 348 -16.11 19.35 9.96
N THR A 349 -15.64 18.16 10.36
CA THR A 349 -15.06 17.92 11.68
C THR A 349 -13.72 17.19 11.57
N GLY A 350 -13.09 16.92 12.70
CA GLY A 350 -11.71 16.44 12.74
C GLY A 350 -10.71 17.60 12.78
N LYS A 351 -9.47 17.26 13.07
CA LYS A 351 -8.35 18.20 13.08
C LYS A 351 -7.60 18.10 11.77
N ILE A 352 -7.18 19.25 11.25
CA ILE A 352 -6.32 19.30 10.07
C ILE A 352 -4.93 18.88 10.54
N ASN A 353 -4.49 17.71 10.08
CA ASN A 353 -3.10 17.28 10.22
C ASN A 353 -2.26 17.77 9.04
N GLY A 354 -2.88 17.89 7.86
CA GLY A 354 -2.21 18.16 6.60
C GLY A 354 -1.59 16.91 5.99
N TYR A 355 -1.10 17.08 4.77
CA TYR A 355 -0.30 16.12 4.00
C TYR A 355 0.54 16.89 2.98
N PHE A 356 1.63 16.30 2.49
CA PHE A 356 2.38 16.81 1.35
C PHE A 356 1.97 16.06 0.09
N ASP A 357 1.86 16.76 -1.03
CA ASP A 357 1.51 16.17 -2.34
C ASP A 357 2.31 16.92 -3.39
N SER A 358 3.23 16.19 -4.04
CA SER A 358 4.16 16.74 -5.02
C SER A 358 3.49 17.41 -6.22
N SER A 359 2.21 17.11 -6.48
CA SER A 359 1.44 17.79 -7.53
C SER A 359 0.84 19.13 -7.11
N LYS A 360 0.83 19.45 -5.81
CA LYS A 360 0.18 20.63 -5.22
C LYS A 360 1.11 21.52 -4.41
N HIS A 361 2.09 20.91 -3.73
CA HIS A 361 2.92 21.55 -2.72
C HIS A 361 4.40 21.54 -3.12
N THR A 362 5.15 22.47 -2.55
CA THR A 362 6.60 22.66 -2.77
C THR A 362 7.37 22.63 -1.45
N ASN A 363 8.70 22.68 -1.51
CA ASN A 363 9.54 22.87 -0.33
C ASN A 363 9.19 24.12 0.50
N ALA A 364 8.60 25.15 -0.12
CA ALA A 364 8.18 26.36 0.60
C ALA A 364 7.00 26.09 1.54
N ASP A 365 6.08 25.22 1.14
CA ASP A 365 4.88 24.87 1.89
C ASP A 365 5.20 23.86 3.01
N TRP A 366 6.25 23.05 2.82
CA TRP A 366 6.64 21.96 3.70
C TRP A 366 6.70 22.35 5.19
N GLN A 367 7.39 23.44 5.52
CA GLN A 367 7.62 23.84 6.91
C GLN A 367 6.33 24.16 7.66
N GLU A 368 5.36 24.76 6.97
CA GLU A 368 4.05 25.05 7.53
C GLU A 368 3.23 23.76 7.71
N LEU A 369 3.16 22.94 6.66
CA LEU A 369 2.41 21.68 6.67
C LEU A 369 2.89 20.74 7.78
N ILE A 370 4.19 20.45 7.83
CA ILE A 370 4.75 19.54 8.84
C ILE A 370 4.78 20.17 10.23
N GLY A 371 4.89 21.51 10.31
CA GLY A 371 4.84 22.27 11.55
C GLY A 371 3.48 22.17 12.24
N ASN A 372 2.40 22.21 11.46
CA ASN A 372 1.03 22.20 11.95
C ASN A 372 0.48 20.79 12.25
N ALA A 373 1.14 19.73 11.77
CA ALA A 373 0.69 18.35 11.99
C ALA A 373 0.54 17.97 13.48
N GLU A 374 -0.65 17.56 13.90
CA GLU A 374 -0.93 17.15 15.29
C GLU A 374 -0.70 15.66 15.55
N TYR A 375 -0.81 14.80 14.54
CA TYR A 375 -0.73 13.35 14.67
C TYR A 375 0.70 12.83 14.61
N SER A 376 0.91 11.59 15.10
CA SER A 376 2.25 10.99 15.17
C SER A 376 2.83 10.56 13.82
N HIS A 377 2.01 10.53 12.77
CA HIS A 377 2.41 10.23 11.40
C HIS A 377 1.91 11.30 10.44
N PHE A 378 2.59 11.43 9.31
CA PHE A 378 2.29 12.41 8.27
C PHE A 378 2.39 11.76 6.89
N ASP A 379 1.45 12.09 6.01
CA ASP A 379 1.37 11.56 4.65
C ASP A 379 2.17 12.44 3.66
N ILE A 380 2.94 11.80 2.78
CA ILE A 380 3.68 12.42 1.69
C ILE A 380 3.34 11.64 0.41
N LEU A 381 2.73 12.32 -0.57
CA LEU A 381 2.28 11.75 -1.83
C LEU A 381 3.20 12.18 -2.98
N GLY A 382 3.83 11.20 -3.61
CA GLY A 382 4.52 11.31 -4.89
C GLY A 382 3.61 10.99 -6.07
N GLU A 383 4.20 10.74 -7.23
CA GLU A 383 3.52 10.18 -8.38
C GLU A 383 3.31 8.66 -8.22
N PHE A 384 4.35 7.95 -7.79
CA PHE A 384 4.41 6.48 -7.67
C PHE A 384 4.53 5.98 -6.24
N ALA A 385 4.89 6.84 -5.29
CA ALA A 385 5.10 6.50 -3.88
C ALA A 385 4.17 7.27 -2.94
N HIS A 386 3.73 6.60 -1.87
CA HIS A 386 3.03 7.20 -0.74
C HIS A 386 3.77 6.82 0.55
N LEU A 387 4.29 7.83 1.25
CA LEU A 387 4.98 7.66 2.52
C LEU A 387 4.05 8.06 3.67
N THR A 388 3.95 7.21 4.70
CA THR A 388 3.36 7.57 5.99
C THR A 388 4.38 7.29 7.08
N PHE A 389 5.22 8.29 7.32
CA PHE A 389 6.30 8.22 8.29
C PHE A 389 5.99 9.03 9.53
N THR A 390 6.71 8.74 10.61
CA THR A 390 6.47 9.46 11.87
C THR A 390 6.83 10.93 11.72
N THR A 391 5.90 11.79 12.14
CA THR A 391 5.97 13.25 12.01
C THR A 391 7.27 13.83 12.58
N ASP A 392 7.72 13.33 13.74
CA ASP A 392 8.92 13.84 14.40
C ASP A 392 10.22 13.56 13.61
N ASP A 393 10.34 12.40 12.96
CA ASP A 393 11.54 12.10 12.15
C ASP A 393 11.54 12.89 10.83
N LEU A 394 10.35 13.16 10.29
CA LEU A 394 10.20 14.04 9.13
C LEU A 394 10.63 15.48 9.49
N ARG A 395 10.10 16.02 10.60
CA ARG A 395 10.52 17.35 11.12
C ARG A 395 12.01 17.45 11.36
N GLN A 396 12.62 16.38 11.88
CA GLN A 396 14.01 16.39 12.28
C GLN A 396 14.98 16.27 11.09
N ASN A 397 14.67 15.43 10.11
CA ASN A 397 15.65 15.00 9.11
C ASN A 397 15.34 15.48 7.68
N THR A 398 14.10 15.87 7.38
CA THR A 398 13.66 16.22 6.03
C THR A 398 13.82 17.73 5.76
N ASN A 399 14.92 18.07 5.10
CA ASN A 399 15.22 19.45 4.68
C ASN A 399 14.79 19.77 3.24
N ASP A 400 14.64 18.73 2.39
CA ASP A 400 14.19 18.83 1.01
C ASP A 400 13.14 17.74 0.78
N ILE A 401 11.86 18.10 0.88
CA ILE A 401 10.75 17.15 0.75
C ILE A 401 10.53 16.75 -0.71
N GLU A 402 10.77 17.66 -1.66
CA GLU A 402 10.64 17.39 -3.10
C GLU A 402 11.70 16.38 -3.56
N GLU A 403 12.96 16.55 -3.15
CA GLU A 403 14.01 15.56 -3.44
C GLU A 403 13.72 14.23 -2.73
N LEU A 404 13.25 14.26 -1.48
CA LEU A 404 12.95 13.04 -0.73
C LEU A 404 11.87 12.21 -1.42
N ILE A 405 10.69 12.78 -1.69
CA ILE A 405 9.60 12.04 -2.32
C ILE A 405 9.96 11.65 -3.77
N GLY A 406 10.70 12.51 -4.49
CA GLY A 406 11.20 12.21 -5.82
C GLY A 406 12.10 10.98 -5.86
N LEU A 407 12.96 10.76 -4.85
CA LEU A 407 13.77 9.55 -4.77
C LEU A 407 12.94 8.29 -4.51
N TYR A 408 11.86 8.38 -3.74
CA TYR A 408 10.95 7.25 -3.56
C TYR A 408 10.16 6.95 -4.83
N ASP A 409 9.71 7.98 -5.55
CA ASP A 409 9.09 7.84 -6.87
C ASP A 409 10.04 7.20 -7.88
N GLU A 410 11.28 7.69 -7.97
CA GLU A 410 12.31 7.17 -8.86
C GLU A 410 12.65 5.70 -8.55
N LEU A 411 12.72 5.33 -7.26
CA LEU A 411 12.93 3.94 -6.86
C LEU A 411 11.81 3.03 -7.40
N VAL A 412 10.56 3.41 -7.18
CA VAL A 412 9.40 2.62 -7.62
C VAL A 412 9.35 2.55 -9.14
N ASP A 413 9.58 3.67 -9.81
CA ASP A 413 9.63 3.76 -11.27
C ASP A 413 10.72 2.87 -11.87
N MET A 414 11.94 2.93 -11.33
CA MET A 414 13.07 2.11 -11.78
C MET A 414 12.76 0.62 -11.71
N GLU A 415 12.10 0.15 -10.65
CA GLU A 415 11.74 -1.28 -10.57
C GLU A 415 10.65 -1.66 -11.58
N GLN A 416 9.63 -0.82 -11.78
CA GLN A 416 8.59 -1.06 -12.78
C GLN A 416 9.17 -1.08 -14.21
N GLU A 417 10.07 -0.15 -14.52
CA GLU A 417 10.77 -0.09 -15.82
C GLU A 417 11.68 -1.29 -16.01
N PHE A 418 12.44 -1.70 -14.98
CA PHE A 418 13.31 -2.88 -15.04
C PHE A 418 12.53 -4.18 -15.33
N MET A 419 11.30 -4.25 -14.85
CA MET A 419 10.36 -5.36 -15.12
C MET A 419 9.68 -5.29 -16.50
N GLY A 420 9.88 -4.22 -17.25
CA GLY A 420 9.24 -3.98 -18.54
C GLY A 420 7.76 -3.61 -18.44
N LEU A 421 7.28 -3.14 -17.29
CA LEU A 421 5.84 -2.92 -17.10
C LEU A 421 5.29 -1.85 -18.05
N TYR A 422 6.05 -0.79 -18.33
CA TYR A 422 5.65 0.22 -19.31
C TYR A 422 5.67 -0.32 -20.74
N LYS A 423 6.72 -1.08 -21.11
CA LYS A 423 6.85 -1.72 -22.44
C LYS A 423 5.66 -2.62 -22.79
N TYR A 424 5.06 -3.26 -21.79
CA TYR A 424 3.97 -4.22 -21.96
C TYR A 424 2.59 -3.71 -21.50
N ASP A 425 2.44 -2.42 -21.20
CA ASP A 425 1.19 -1.79 -20.74
C ASP A 425 0.61 -2.44 -19.47
N ARG A 426 1.48 -2.63 -18.49
CA ARG A 426 1.24 -3.36 -17.23
C ARG A 426 1.64 -2.58 -15.98
N ALA A 427 1.86 -1.27 -16.10
CA ALA A 427 2.26 -0.44 -14.97
C ALA A 427 1.21 -0.47 -13.85
N ASN A 428 1.67 -0.45 -12.61
CA ASN A 428 0.78 -0.33 -11.46
C ASN A 428 0.13 1.05 -11.48
N LYS A 429 -1.17 1.09 -11.16
CA LYS A 429 -1.97 2.30 -11.19
C LYS A 429 -2.15 2.96 -9.81
N THR A 430 -1.81 2.25 -8.74
CA THR A 430 -1.75 2.77 -7.36
C THR A 430 -0.31 2.97 -6.93
N ARG A 431 -0.11 3.77 -5.88
CA ARG A 431 1.23 4.04 -5.33
C ARG A 431 1.78 2.88 -4.52
N MET A 432 3.09 2.66 -4.58
CA MET A 432 3.80 1.86 -3.59
C MET A 432 3.71 2.58 -2.24
N TYR A 433 3.32 1.84 -1.21
CA TYR A 433 3.09 2.42 0.11
C TYR A 433 4.21 2.07 1.10
N PHE A 434 4.78 3.07 1.72
CA PHE A 434 5.90 2.98 2.66
C PHE A 434 5.45 3.52 4.01
N ARG A 435 5.58 2.74 5.09
CA ARG A 435 5.21 3.21 6.43
C ARG A 435 6.26 2.94 7.49
N THR A 436 6.33 3.80 8.49
CA THR A 436 7.07 3.49 9.70
C THR A 436 6.29 2.47 10.52
N ASN A 437 6.99 1.49 11.10
CA ASN A 437 6.47 0.61 12.13
C ASN A 437 7.17 0.94 13.45
N THR A 438 6.37 1.25 14.47
CA THR A 438 6.84 1.63 15.82
C THR A 438 6.98 0.44 16.77
N HIS A 439 6.65 -0.79 16.35
CA HIS A 439 6.94 -2.00 17.12
C HIS A 439 8.45 -2.27 17.20
N GLN A 440 8.92 -2.69 18.38
CA GLN A 440 10.35 -2.78 18.70
C GLN A 440 11.06 -4.00 18.09
N ASP A 441 10.32 -5.05 17.70
CA ASP A 441 10.89 -6.34 17.27
C ASP A 441 10.97 -6.49 15.72
N MET A 442 10.75 -5.40 14.98
CA MET A 442 10.76 -5.39 13.51
C MET A 442 11.97 -4.60 13.00
N TYR A 443 12.47 -4.96 11.80
CA TYR A 443 13.48 -4.16 11.10
C TYR A 443 12.92 -3.56 9.81
N MET A 444 12.84 -4.34 8.73
CA MET A 444 12.19 -3.97 7.48
C MET A 444 11.47 -5.20 6.94
N PHE A 445 10.31 -5.01 6.32
CA PHE A 445 9.63 -6.09 5.60
C PHE A 445 8.61 -5.56 4.59
N ALA A 446 8.29 -6.38 3.61
CA ALA A 446 7.24 -6.16 2.63
C ALA A 446 6.10 -7.17 2.79
N THR A 447 4.88 -6.73 2.52
CA THR A 447 3.70 -7.59 2.47
C THR A 447 2.63 -6.96 1.58
N SER A 448 1.46 -7.59 1.46
CA SER A 448 0.35 -7.01 0.70
C SER A 448 0.08 -5.57 1.13
N TYR A 449 0.02 -4.70 0.12
CA TYR A 449 -0.31 -3.30 0.19
C TYR A 449 0.75 -2.37 0.78
N ARG A 450 1.93 -2.85 1.21
CA ARG A 450 2.92 -1.98 1.88
C ARG A 450 4.31 -2.57 2.07
N THR A 451 5.25 -1.66 2.28
CA THR A 451 6.55 -1.90 2.93
C THR A 451 6.57 -1.20 4.30
N GLU A 452 7.26 -1.80 5.26
CA GLU A 452 7.35 -1.29 6.63
C GLU A 452 8.78 -1.17 7.11
N TYR A 453 9.07 -0.09 7.83
CA TYR A 453 10.42 0.24 8.29
C TYR A 453 10.45 0.57 9.77
N ALA A 454 11.38 -0.01 10.50
CA ALA A 454 11.55 0.23 11.92
C ALA A 454 11.89 1.70 12.19
N LYS A 455 11.37 2.22 13.29
CA LYS A 455 11.64 3.58 13.78
C LYS A 455 13.13 3.95 13.78
N GLY A 456 14.02 3.02 14.11
CA GLY A 456 15.47 3.25 14.14
C GLY A 456 16.12 3.56 12.78
N THR A 457 15.41 3.32 11.68
CA THR A 457 15.91 3.54 10.30
C THR A 457 15.52 4.90 9.74
N MET A 458 14.58 5.60 10.37
CA MET A 458 14.01 6.85 9.87
C MET A 458 15.02 7.98 9.77
N GLY A 459 16.07 8.01 10.60
CA GLY A 459 17.18 8.95 10.44
C GLY A 459 17.81 8.94 9.04
N THR A 460 17.92 7.75 8.43
CA THR A 460 18.43 7.57 7.08
C THR A 460 17.32 7.76 6.04
N LEU A 461 16.13 7.22 6.31
CA LEU A 461 15.05 7.11 5.31
C LEU A 461 14.23 8.39 5.15
N THR A 462 14.26 9.32 6.10
CA THR A 462 13.58 10.63 5.99
C THR A 462 14.51 11.77 5.55
N ASN A 463 15.69 11.46 5.03
CA ASN A 463 16.63 12.44 4.49
C ASN A 463 17.14 12.02 3.11
N ALA A 464 16.90 12.86 2.09
CA ALA A 464 17.18 12.55 0.69
C ALA A 464 18.64 12.12 0.44
N GLN A 465 19.60 12.87 1.00
CA GLN A 465 21.02 12.59 0.81
C GLN A 465 21.44 11.23 1.40
N THR A 466 21.01 10.93 2.63
CA THR A 466 21.35 9.66 3.27
C THR A 466 20.61 8.49 2.63
N PHE A 467 19.35 8.67 2.26
CA PHE A 467 18.56 7.65 1.55
C PHE A 467 19.21 7.29 0.22
N LYS A 468 19.57 8.29 -0.61
CA LYS A 468 20.26 8.07 -1.90
C LYS A 468 21.59 7.33 -1.76
N SER A 469 22.33 7.60 -0.69
CA SER A 469 23.61 6.92 -0.41
C SER A 469 23.47 5.52 0.21
N SER A 470 22.28 5.13 0.65
CA SER A 470 22.01 3.84 1.30
C SER A 470 20.61 3.31 0.97
N PRO A 471 20.33 3.05 -0.32
CA PRO A 471 18.97 2.75 -0.79
C PRO A 471 18.54 1.30 -0.56
N TRP A 472 19.49 0.44 -0.18
CA TRP A 472 19.31 -1.01 -0.18
C TRP A 472 18.07 -1.47 0.56
N GLY A 473 17.78 -0.91 1.75
CA GLY A 473 16.62 -1.32 2.55
C GLY A 473 15.30 -1.17 1.80
N PRO A 474 14.89 0.06 1.44
CA PRO A 474 13.67 0.26 0.66
C PRO A 474 13.66 -0.45 -0.70
N ALA A 475 14.78 -0.48 -1.44
CA ALA A 475 14.82 -1.18 -2.73
C ALA A 475 14.63 -2.70 -2.58
N HIS A 476 15.16 -3.29 -1.50
CA HIS A 476 14.97 -4.71 -1.19
C HIS A 476 13.51 -5.05 -0.86
N GLU A 477 12.83 -4.19 -0.10
CA GLU A 477 11.42 -4.39 0.26
C GLU A 477 10.47 -4.15 -0.92
N VAL A 478 10.70 -3.12 -1.72
CA VAL A 478 9.94 -2.89 -2.97
C VAL A 478 10.18 -4.04 -3.94
N GLY A 479 11.43 -4.51 -4.04
CA GLY A 479 11.79 -5.72 -4.78
C GLY A 479 11.06 -6.99 -4.31
N HIS A 480 10.69 -7.11 -3.03
CA HIS A 480 9.83 -8.21 -2.55
C HIS A 480 8.37 -8.07 -3.02
N VAL A 481 7.84 -6.85 -3.09
CA VAL A 481 6.51 -6.58 -3.64
C VAL A 481 6.48 -6.94 -5.13
N ASN A 482 7.51 -6.51 -5.86
CA ASN A 482 7.70 -6.72 -7.30
C ASN A 482 8.21 -8.13 -7.67
N GLN A 483 8.56 -8.96 -6.69
CA GLN A 483 9.15 -10.28 -6.92
C GLN A 483 8.18 -11.22 -7.64
N THR A 484 8.46 -11.47 -8.93
CA THR A 484 7.59 -12.22 -9.85
C THR A 484 7.49 -13.69 -9.46
N ARG A 485 6.27 -14.12 -9.09
CA ARG A 485 6.01 -15.47 -8.58
C ARG A 485 4.61 -16.00 -8.94
N PRO A 486 4.51 -17.27 -9.36
CA PRO A 486 5.59 -18.24 -9.57
C PRO A 486 6.41 -17.92 -10.83
N GLY A 487 7.63 -18.47 -10.93
CA GLY A 487 8.48 -18.32 -12.12
C GLY A 487 9.90 -17.88 -11.77
N LEU A 488 10.12 -16.58 -11.55
CA LEU A 488 11.46 -16.06 -11.19
C LEU A 488 11.77 -16.24 -9.70
N LYS A 489 10.75 -16.25 -8.83
CA LYS A 489 10.89 -16.71 -7.45
C LYS A 489 10.43 -18.17 -7.33
N TRP A 490 11.37 -19.08 -7.20
CA TRP A 490 11.15 -20.45 -6.74
C TRP A 490 11.69 -20.65 -5.32
N LEU A 491 11.45 -21.83 -4.74
CA LEU A 491 11.91 -22.18 -3.39
C LEU A 491 13.44 -21.95 -3.26
N GLY A 492 13.86 -21.20 -2.25
CA GLY A 492 15.25 -20.85 -2.00
C GLY A 492 15.70 -19.53 -2.62
N MET A 493 14.83 -18.85 -3.38
CA MET A 493 15.13 -17.57 -4.05
C MET A 493 14.44 -16.36 -3.41
N THR A 494 13.73 -16.51 -2.27
CA THR A 494 12.94 -15.40 -1.71
C THR A 494 13.77 -14.16 -1.39
N GLU A 495 14.98 -14.37 -0.87
CA GLU A 495 15.95 -13.31 -0.54
C GLU A 495 17.00 -13.10 -1.63
N VAL A 496 16.78 -13.65 -2.83
CA VAL A 496 17.74 -13.61 -3.93
C VAL A 496 17.20 -12.75 -5.07
N THR A 497 16.07 -13.09 -5.65
CA THR A 497 15.65 -12.49 -6.92
C THR A 497 15.08 -11.08 -6.77
N ASN A 498 14.59 -10.70 -5.58
CA ASN A 498 14.32 -9.29 -5.29
C ASN A 498 15.58 -8.43 -5.36
N ASN A 499 16.74 -8.99 -5.02
CA ASN A 499 17.99 -8.22 -4.99
C ASN A 499 18.56 -7.91 -6.38
N ILE A 500 17.96 -8.43 -7.45
CA ILE A 500 18.21 -7.94 -8.82
C ILE A 500 17.75 -6.48 -8.92
N HIS A 501 16.54 -6.19 -8.40
CA HIS A 501 16.02 -4.81 -8.30
C HIS A 501 16.87 -3.94 -7.37
N SER A 502 17.22 -4.46 -6.18
CA SER A 502 18.05 -3.73 -5.22
C SER A 502 19.41 -3.30 -5.80
N LEU A 503 20.08 -4.20 -6.53
CA LEU A 503 21.34 -3.89 -7.20
C LEU A 503 21.13 -2.87 -8.31
N TYR A 504 20.07 -3.01 -9.11
CA TYR A 504 19.74 -2.07 -10.17
C TYR A 504 19.53 -0.65 -9.64
N VAL A 505 18.68 -0.48 -8.63
CA VAL A 505 18.45 0.83 -7.97
C VAL A 505 19.75 1.39 -7.39
N GLN A 506 20.48 0.58 -6.61
CA GLN A 506 21.69 1.04 -5.92
C GLN A 506 22.77 1.51 -6.90
N THR A 507 23.02 0.74 -7.96
CA THR A 507 24.07 1.05 -8.95
C THR A 507 23.66 2.19 -9.88
N THR A 508 22.38 2.29 -10.23
CA THR A 508 21.84 3.41 -11.03
C THR A 508 22.00 4.74 -10.30
N TRP A 509 21.84 4.75 -8.97
CA TRP A 509 22.12 5.92 -8.13
C TRP A 509 23.62 6.20 -7.90
N GLY A 510 24.52 5.46 -8.54
CA GLY A 510 25.96 5.68 -8.52
C GLY A 510 26.67 5.10 -7.29
N ASN A 511 25.99 4.28 -6.48
CA ASN A 511 26.63 3.54 -5.39
C ASN A 511 27.29 2.27 -5.94
N GLY A 512 28.36 1.80 -5.28
CA GLY A 512 28.99 0.53 -5.65
C GLY A 512 28.03 -0.66 -5.48
N ALA A 513 28.07 -1.64 -6.37
CA ALA A 513 27.25 -2.84 -6.26
C ALA A 513 27.57 -3.57 -4.95
N ARG A 514 26.54 -3.91 -4.16
CA ARG A 514 26.72 -4.51 -2.83
C ARG A 514 27.56 -5.78 -2.87
N ILE A 515 27.36 -6.60 -3.91
CA ILE A 515 28.11 -7.85 -4.11
C ILE A 515 29.59 -7.63 -4.47
N ASP A 516 29.97 -6.44 -4.96
CA ASP A 516 31.34 -6.07 -5.31
C ASP A 516 32.10 -5.39 -4.16
N VAL A 517 31.40 -4.59 -3.35
CA VAL A 517 32.02 -3.69 -2.35
C VAL A 517 31.92 -4.15 -0.90
N GLU A 518 31.06 -5.12 -0.57
CA GLU A 518 30.93 -5.65 0.79
C GLU A 518 32.16 -6.49 1.16
N ASP A 519 32.83 -6.14 2.27
CA ASP A 519 33.95 -6.91 2.83
C ASP A 519 33.43 -8.10 3.65
N LEU A 520 33.81 -9.32 3.26
CA LEU A 520 33.38 -10.56 3.92
C LEU A 520 34.43 -11.14 4.87
N GLY A 521 35.56 -10.45 5.07
CA GLY A 521 36.68 -10.90 5.88
C GLY A 521 37.47 -12.03 5.22
N GLU A 522 36.93 -13.26 5.20
CA GLU A 522 37.61 -14.41 4.57
C GLU A 522 37.73 -14.26 3.04
N TYR A 523 36.75 -13.58 2.44
CA TYR A 523 36.74 -13.21 1.03
C TYR A 523 36.68 -11.69 0.91
N SER A 524 37.32 -11.14 -0.12
CA SER A 524 37.33 -9.72 -0.42
C SER A 524 35.94 -9.18 -0.76
N ASN A 525 35.12 -9.98 -1.44
CA ASN A 525 33.73 -9.69 -1.75
C ASN A 525 32.92 -10.96 -2.12
N ARG A 526 31.66 -10.78 -2.54
CA ARG A 526 30.76 -11.90 -2.90
C ARG A 526 31.19 -12.59 -4.17
N TYR A 527 31.75 -11.86 -5.14
CA TYR A 527 32.31 -12.46 -6.37
C TYR A 527 33.42 -13.45 -6.06
N GLU A 528 34.39 -13.09 -5.21
CA GLU A 528 35.46 -14.02 -4.81
C GLU A 528 34.92 -15.26 -4.10
N LYS A 529 33.96 -15.08 -3.18
CA LYS A 529 33.28 -16.19 -2.52
C LYS A 529 32.55 -17.09 -3.54
N GLY A 530 31.84 -16.50 -4.49
CA GLY A 530 31.09 -17.21 -5.52
C GLY A 530 31.98 -17.95 -6.52
N PHE A 531 33.00 -17.28 -7.04
CA PHE A 531 33.97 -17.87 -7.97
C PHE A 531 34.71 -19.05 -7.33
N THR A 532 35.05 -18.95 -6.04
CA THR A 532 35.70 -20.03 -5.31
C THR A 532 34.76 -21.20 -4.99
N ASN A 533 33.49 -20.94 -4.63
CA ASN A 533 32.60 -21.97 -4.09
C ASN A 533 31.66 -22.61 -5.12
N LEU A 534 31.16 -21.86 -6.11
CA LEU A 534 30.15 -22.33 -7.06
C LEU A 534 30.72 -22.76 -8.40
N LEU A 535 31.71 -22.04 -8.95
CA LEU A 535 32.32 -22.41 -10.24
C LEU A 535 33.04 -23.77 -10.19
N ASN A 536 33.27 -24.30 -8.99
CA ASN A 536 33.76 -25.66 -8.73
C ASN A 536 32.64 -26.74 -8.77
N GLN A 537 31.68 -26.62 -9.71
CA GLN A 537 30.63 -27.61 -10.02
C GLN A 537 29.65 -27.93 -8.87
N LYS A 538 29.45 -26.99 -7.95
CA LYS A 538 28.45 -27.12 -6.89
C LYS A 538 27.06 -26.74 -7.43
N ALA A 539 26.00 -27.43 -7.01
CA ALA A 539 24.64 -27.05 -7.40
C ALA A 539 24.24 -25.68 -6.79
N HIS A 540 23.58 -24.82 -7.57
CA HIS A 540 23.18 -23.47 -7.12
C HIS A 540 22.36 -23.50 -5.83
N ALA A 541 21.43 -24.47 -5.75
CA ALA A 541 20.53 -24.64 -4.61
C ALA A 541 21.26 -24.95 -3.29
N GLU A 542 22.47 -25.54 -3.33
CA GLU A 542 23.28 -25.83 -2.14
C GLU A 542 24.01 -24.61 -1.57
N GLU A 543 24.01 -23.46 -2.27
CA GLU A 543 24.60 -22.25 -1.73
C GLU A 543 23.68 -21.61 -0.68
N GLY A 544 24.17 -21.43 0.54
CA GLY A 544 23.39 -20.83 1.63
C GLY A 544 23.39 -19.31 1.58
N ASP A 545 24.33 -18.72 0.86
CA ASP A 545 24.50 -17.29 0.79
C ASP A 545 23.69 -16.65 -0.34
N VAL A 546 22.67 -15.89 0.04
CA VAL A 546 21.71 -15.28 -0.89
C VAL A 546 22.39 -14.32 -1.88
N PHE A 547 23.46 -13.65 -1.45
CA PHE A 547 24.21 -12.71 -2.30
C PHE A 547 25.14 -13.41 -3.27
N VAL A 548 25.66 -14.59 -2.91
CA VAL A 548 26.40 -15.44 -3.86
C VAL A 548 25.44 -16.01 -4.90
N LYS A 549 24.24 -16.44 -4.49
CA LYS A 549 23.20 -16.92 -5.40
C LYS A 549 22.73 -15.86 -6.41
N LEU A 550 22.80 -14.59 -6.03
CA LEU A 550 22.42 -13.43 -6.86
C LEU A 550 23.38 -13.17 -8.03
N ILE A 551 24.66 -13.55 -7.90
CA ILE A 551 25.71 -13.25 -8.88
C ILE A 551 25.32 -13.60 -10.32
N PRO A 552 24.90 -14.84 -10.67
CA PRO A 552 24.56 -15.18 -12.04
C PRO A 552 23.43 -14.32 -12.63
N PHE A 553 22.49 -13.86 -11.80
CA PHE A 553 21.46 -12.94 -12.27
C PHE A 553 22.07 -11.57 -12.58
N TRP A 554 22.84 -10.98 -11.66
CA TRP A 554 23.45 -9.68 -11.91
C TRP A 554 24.46 -9.71 -13.07
N GLN A 555 25.18 -10.81 -13.27
CA GLN A 555 26.06 -10.98 -14.42
C GLN A 555 25.32 -10.94 -15.76
N LEU A 556 24.10 -11.45 -15.84
CA LEU A 556 23.26 -11.30 -17.03
C LEU A 556 22.91 -9.83 -17.27
N GLN A 557 22.64 -9.03 -16.24
CA GLN A 557 22.45 -7.59 -16.39
C GLN A 557 23.73 -6.94 -16.94
N LEU A 558 24.88 -7.18 -16.30
CA LEU A 558 26.16 -6.59 -16.70
C LEU A 558 26.52 -6.96 -18.14
N TYR A 559 26.27 -8.21 -18.56
CA TYR A 559 26.68 -8.67 -19.87
C TYR A 559 25.66 -8.32 -20.97
N MET A 560 24.37 -8.60 -20.77
CA MET A 560 23.36 -8.38 -21.81
C MET A 560 23.12 -6.89 -22.03
N ASP A 561 22.89 -6.14 -20.96
CA ASP A 561 22.70 -4.69 -21.07
C ASP A 561 24.06 -4.01 -21.23
N ASN A 562 24.89 -3.98 -20.18
CA ASN A 562 26.01 -3.05 -20.19
C ASN A 562 27.03 -3.38 -21.29
N VAL A 563 27.33 -4.64 -21.59
CA VAL A 563 28.31 -5.04 -22.64
C VAL A 563 27.68 -5.11 -24.03
N ARG A 564 26.54 -5.82 -24.18
CA ARG A 564 25.94 -6.08 -25.51
C ARG A 564 24.90 -5.04 -25.96
N GLY A 565 24.49 -4.12 -25.09
CA GLY A 565 23.49 -3.08 -25.39
C GLY A 565 22.07 -3.63 -25.53
N GLN A 566 21.76 -4.76 -24.90
CA GLN A 566 20.41 -5.34 -24.85
C GLN A 566 19.65 -4.80 -23.62
N GLU A 567 19.34 -3.50 -23.63
CA GLU A 567 18.70 -2.76 -22.53
C GLU A 567 17.35 -3.35 -22.08
N ASP A 568 16.66 -4.09 -22.97
CA ASP A 568 15.37 -4.72 -22.69
C ASP A 568 15.49 -6.18 -22.21
N PHE A 569 16.70 -6.72 -22.00
CA PHE A 569 16.88 -8.13 -21.65
C PHE A 569 16.04 -8.55 -20.43
N TYR A 570 16.11 -7.82 -19.32
CA TYR A 570 15.31 -8.15 -18.15
C TYR A 570 13.82 -7.88 -18.37
N LYS A 571 13.47 -6.80 -19.07
CA LYS A 571 12.07 -6.46 -19.41
C LYS A 571 11.37 -7.61 -20.13
N ASP A 572 12.05 -8.18 -21.13
CA ASP A 572 11.53 -9.28 -21.94
C ASP A 572 11.53 -10.61 -21.17
N LEU A 573 12.54 -10.82 -20.31
CA LEU A 573 12.61 -11.99 -19.43
C LEU A 573 11.45 -12.02 -18.42
N TYR A 574 11.18 -10.89 -17.76
CA TYR A 574 10.05 -10.75 -16.85
C TYR A 574 8.71 -10.99 -17.57
N GLU A 575 8.54 -10.47 -18.79
CA GLU A 575 7.30 -10.71 -19.55
C GLU A 575 7.15 -12.18 -19.92
N LYS A 576 8.21 -12.84 -20.39
CA LYS A 576 8.18 -14.29 -20.64
C LYS A 576 7.75 -15.06 -19.40
N VAL A 577 8.31 -14.73 -18.24
CA VAL A 577 7.91 -15.36 -16.96
C VAL A 577 6.44 -15.10 -16.64
N ARG A 578 5.89 -13.91 -16.95
CA ARG A 578 4.47 -13.59 -16.72
C ARG A 578 3.53 -14.39 -17.62
N VAL A 579 3.82 -14.48 -18.91
CA VAL A 579 2.86 -15.01 -19.91
C VAL A 579 3.00 -16.50 -20.19
N GLU A 580 4.18 -17.09 -19.93
CA GLU A 580 4.38 -18.52 -20.12
C GLU A 580 3.78 -19.36 -18.98
N GLU A 581 3.53 -20.64 -19.26
CA GLU A 581 2.92 -21.58 -18.31
C GLU A 581 3.77 -21.75 -17.05
N ASN A 582 3.10 -21.74 -15.90
CA ASN A 582 3.75 -21.92 -14.61
C ASN A 582 4.33 -23.33 -14.51
N GLN A 583 5.60 -23.42 -14.11
CA GLN A 583 6.26 -24.69 -13.91
C GLN A 583 5.71 -25.41 -12.66
N PRO A 584 5.63 -26.75 -12.70
CA PRO A 584 4.93 -27.53 -11.67
C PRO A 584 5.67 -27.62 -10.33
N ASN A 585 6.97 -27.29 -10.29
CA ASN A 585 7.78 -27.36 -9.08
C ASN A 585 9.02 -26.42 -9.15
N PRO A 586 9.71 -26.18 -8.03
CA PRO A 586 10.86 -25.27 -7.97
C PRO A 586 12.02 -25.64 -8.89
N GLY A 587 12.37 -26.93 -9.00
CA GLY A 587 13.47 -27.37 -9.87
C GLY A 587 13.15 -27.18 -11.35
N ALA A 588 11.89 -27.38 -11.74
CA ALA A 588 11.41 -27.09 -13.08
C ALA A 588 11.47 -25.58 -13.38
N SER A 589 11.13 -24.73 -12.39
CA SER A 589 11.25 -23.27 -12.53
C SER A 589 12.72 -22.83 -12.73
N GLN A 590 13.66 -23.41 -11.98
CA GLN A 590 15.09 -23.12 -12.12
C GLN A 590 15.62 -23.47 -13.52
N VAL A 591 15.26 -24.64 -14.04
CA VAL A 591 15.69 -25.08 -15.38
C VAL A 591 14.96 -24.31 -16.49
N GLU A 592 13.70 -23.93 -16.27
CA GLU A 592 12.97 -23.07 -17.20
C GLU A 592 13.61 -21.68 -17.33
N PHE A 593 14.09 -21.11 -16.22
CA PHE A 593 14.82 -19.84 -16.24
C PHE A 593 16.03 -19.87 -17.20
N VAL A 594 16.77 -20.99 -17.26
CA VAL A 594 17.88 -21.18 -18.20
C VAL A 594 17.42 -21.07 -19.66
N LYS A 595 16.28 -21.68 -19.98
CA LYS A 595 15.69 -21.62 -21.33
C LYS A 595 15.21 -20.21 -21.67
N LEU A 596 14.50 -19.56 -20.74
CA LEU A 596 13.96 -18.22 -20.92
C LEU A 596 15.07 -17.18 -21.12
N ALA A 597 16.10 -17.21 -20.28
CA ALA A 597 17.25 -16.32 -20.39
C ALA A 597 17.98 -16.53 -21.74
N SER A 598 18.15 -17.77 -22.18
CA SER A 598 18.78 -18.08 -23.48
C SER A 598 17.94 -17.58 -24.65
N ASP A 599 16.62 -17.82 -24.61
CA ASP A 599 15.69 -17.34 -25.63
C ASP A 599 15.66 -15.80 -25.70
N VAL A 600 15.70 -15.08 -24.58
CA VAL A 600 15.68 -13.61 -24.60
C VAL A 600 17.03 -13.05 -25.05
N ALA A 601 18.14 -13.60 -24.56
CA ALA A 601 19.49 -13.18 -24.95
C ALA A 601 19.81 -13.48 -26.43
N GLN A 602 19.08 -14.42 -27.04
CA GLN A 602 19.40 -15.07 -28.32
C GLN A 602 20.82 -15.65 -28.29
N LEU A 603 21.19 -16.28 -27.18
CA LEU A 603 22.49 -16.90 -26.93
C LEU A 603 22.29 -18.28 -26.30
N ASP A 604 23.21 -19.20 -26.59
CA ASP A 604 23.30 -20.44 -25.84
C ASP A 604 24.01 -20.17 -24.50
N LEU A 605 23.22 -19.97 -23.43
CA LEU A 605 23.75 -19.72 -22.09
C LEU A 605 23.94 -21.01 -21.28
N THR A 606 23.87 -22.19 -21.90
CA THR A 606 23.88 -23.46 -21.16
C THR A 606 25.19 -23.68 -20.40
N GLU A 607 26.34 -23.32 -20.96
CA GLU A 607 27.63 -23.42 -20.25
C GLU A 607 27.72 -22.42 -19.09
N PHE A 608 27.28 -21.17 -19.28
CA PHE A 608 27.19 -20.18 -18.20
C PHE A 608 26.36 -20.70 -17.01
N PHE A 609 25.18 -21.27 -17.28
CA PHE A 609 24.31 -21.81 -16.23
C PHE A 609 24.81 -23.13 -15.63
N LYS A 610 25.60 -23.92 -16.36
CA LYS A 610 26.32 -25.07 -15.78
C LYS A 610 27.39 -24.62 -14.80
N SER A 611 28.19 -23.61 -15.16
CA SER A 611 29.22 -23.04 -14.28
C SER A 611 28.65 -22.56 -12.96
N TRP A 612 27.45 -21.97 -12.97
CA TRP A 612 26.74 -21.54 -11.76
C TRP A 612 25.86 -22.61 -11.10
N GLY A 613 25.88 -23.85 -11.60
CA GLY A 613 25.22 -24.98 -10.96
C GLY A 613 23.71 -25.05 -11.10
N PHE A 614 23.10 -24.32 -12.04
CA PHE A 614 21.65 -24.37 -12.29
C PHE A 614 21.22 -25.70 -12.92
N LEU A 615 22.14 -26.33 -13.66
CA LEU A 615 21.92 -27.58 -14.38
C LEU A 615 22.58 -28.79 -13.69
N THR A 616 23.05 -28.62 -12.45
CA THR A 616 23.63 -29.71 -11.64
C THR A 616 22.51 -30.53 -10.99
N PRO A 617 22.38 -31.84 -11.30
CA PRO A 617 21.33 -32.67 -10.72
C PRO A 617 21.50 -32.86 -9.22
N GLY A 618 20.38 -32.82 -8.49
CA GLY A 618 20.37 -33.04 -7.05
C GLY A 618 18.99 -32.80 -6.45
N SER A 619 18.89 -33.04 -5.13
CA SER A 619 17.69 -32.81 -4.35
C SER A 619 18.07 -32.13 -3.05
N PHE A 620 17.45 -30.99 -2.78
CA PHE A 620 17.87 -30.06 -1.73
C PHE A 620 16.67 -29.69 -0.86
N ASP A 621 16.75 -30.01 0.42
CA ASP A 621 15.75 -29.57 1.40
C ASP A 621 16.10 -28.15 1.84
N LEU A 622 15.18 -27.24 1.61
CA LEU A 622 15.35 -25.81 1.83
C LEU A 622 14.25 -25.31 2.76
N ASP A 623 14.61 -24.37 3.64
CA ASP A 623 13.66 -23.61 4.44
C ASP A 623 13.80 -22.13 4.10
N ASP A 624 12.87 -21.63 3.30
CA ASP A 624 12.89 -20.28 2.73
C ASP A 624 11.48 -19.70 2.87
N TYR A 625 11.13 -19.32 4.11
CA TYR A 625 9.77 -18.95 4.52
C TYR A 625 8.74 -20.07 4.32
N GLY A 626 9.21 -21.31 4.49
CA GLY A 626 8.46 -22.53 4.27
C GLY A 626 9.41 -23.65 3.85
N SER A 627 9.30 -24.80 4.51
CA SER A 627 10.14 -25.95 4.21
C SER A 627 9.63 -26.70 2.99
N GLY A 628 10.53 -27.05 2.07
CA GLY A 628 10.23 -27.86 0.89
C GLY A 628 11.48 -28.44 0.26
N THR A 629 11.30 -29.17 -0.84
CA THR A 629 12.41 -29.79 -1.57
C THR A 629 12.49 -29.22 -2.99
N LEU A 630 13.68 -28.80 -3.40
CA LEU A 630 14.01 -28.46 -4.78
C LEU A 630 14.78 -29.63 -5.40
N THR A 631 14.25 -30.20 -6.48
CA THR A 631 14.89 -31.32 -7.19
C THR A 631 15.14 -30.96 -8.65
N VAL A 632 16.40 -31.00 -9.08
CA VAL A 632 16.80 -30.95 -10.49
C VAL A 632 17.24 -32.35 -10.89
N THR A 633 16.56 -32.96 -11.85
CA THR A 633 16.95 -34.28 -12.36
C THR A 633 17.89 -34.15 -13.55
N GLN A 634 18.67 -35.20 -13.83
CA GLN A 634 19.51 -35.25 -15.04
C GLN A 634 18.67 -35.01 -16.31
N GLN A 635 17.48 -35.61 -16.39
CA GLN A 635 16.59 -35.44 -17.53
C GLN A 635 16.18 -33.97 -17.72
N MET A 636 15.84 -33.26 -16.64
CA MET A 636 15.48 -31.83 -16.73
C MET A 636 16.66 -31.00 -17.26
N ALA A 637 17.86 -31.24 -16.74
CA ALA A 637 19.06 -30.55 -17.21
C ALA A 637 19.34 -30.84 -18.70
N ASP A 638 19.29 -32.12 -19.09
CA ASP A 638 19.51 -32.56 -20.48
C ASP A 638 18.47 -31.97 -21.44
N ASP A 639 17.19 -31.92 -21.03
CA ASP A 639 16.09 -31.38 -21.82
C ASP A 639 16.24 -29.86 -22.01
N ALA A 640 16.67 -29.11 -20.99
CA ALA A 640 16.97 -27.69 -21.12
C ALA A 640 18.13 -27.45 -22.10
N ILE A 641 19.21 -28.21 -21.97
CA ILE A 641 20.37 -28.10 -22.85
C ILE A 641 19.97 -28.43 -24.29
N ALA A 642 19.23 -29.52 -24.50
CA ALA A 642 18.76 -29.91 -25.82
C ALA A 642 17.80 -28.87 -26.42
N TYR A 643 16.93 -28.28 -25.61
CA TYR A 643 16.04 -27.18 -26.02
C TYR A 643 16.83 -25.98 -26.52
N VAL A 644 17.78 -25.46 -25.73
CA VAL A 644 18.56 -24.27 -26.12
C VAL A 644 19.38 -24.55 -27.38
N LYS A 645 20.06 -25.71 -27.45
CA LYS A 645 20.82 -26.12 -28.64
C LYS A 645 19.95 -26.25 -29.89
N SER A 646 18.70 -26.69 -29.75
CA SER A 646 17.76 -26.81 -30.86
C SER A 646 17.40 -25.46 -31.51
N LYS A 647 17.60 -24.34 -30.79
CA LYS A 647 17.37 -22.98 -31.32
C LYS A 647 18.48 -22.52 -32.26
N GLY A 648 19.66 -23.12 -32.18
CA GLY A 648 20.82 -22.73 -33.00
C GLY A 648 21.42 -21.38 -32.62
N TYR A 649 21.26 -20.94 -31.38
CA TYR A 649 21.94 -19.74 -30.86
C TYR A 649 23.46 -19.97 -30.78
N SER A 650 24.23 -18.90 -30.93
CA SER A 650 25.67 -18.94 -30.67
C SER A 650 25.94 -18.93 -29.18
N GLU A 651 26.97 -19.65 -28.75
CA GLU A 651 27.56 -19.48 -27.42
C GLU A 651 28.20 -18.07 -27.33
N PRO A 652 28.23 -17.44 -26.14
CA PRO A 652 29.07 -16.28 -25.90
C PRO A 652 30.53 -16.58 -26.26
N SER A 653 31.22 -15.64 -26.90
CA SER A 653 32.68 -15.75 -27.11
C SER A 653 33.48 -15.46 -25.84
N GLU A 654 32.84 -14.80 -24.88
CA GLU A 654 33.39 -14.35 -23.62
C GLU A 654 32.99 -15.31 -22.48
N ALA A 655 33.89 -15.50 -21.51
CA ALA A 655 33.64 -16.25 -20.29
C ALA A 655 32.78 -15.41 -19.33
N VAL A 656 31.48 -15.37 -19.59
CA VAL A 656 30.50 -14.52 -18.88
C VAL A 656 30.46 -14.83 -17.37
N GLU A 657 30.77 -16.05 -16.96
CA GLU A 657 30.81 -16.48 -15.55
C GLU A 657 31.82 -15.71 -14.69
N TYR A 658 32.80 -15.02 -15.29
CA TYR A 658 33.77 -14.19 -14.59
C TYR A 658 33.50 -12.68 -14.67
N ILE A 659 32.41 -12.23 -15.32
CA ILE A 659 32.10 -10.80 -15.38
C ILE A 659 31.72 -10.26 -14.00
N HIS A 660 32.21 -9.08 -13.64
CA HIS A 660 31.83 -8.38 -12.40
C HIS A 660 31.85 -6.87 -12.66
N ASP A 661 31.31 -6.07 -11.73
CA ASP A 661 31.07 -4.63 -11.97
C ASP A 661 32.33 -3.87 -12.44
N GLN A 662 33.51 -4.25 -11.96
CA GLN A 662 34.79 -3.61 -12.34
C GLN A 662 35.38 -4.15 -13.66
N SER A 663 34.97 -5.34 -14.13
CA SER A 663 35.48 -5.92 -15.37
C SER A 663 34.62 -5.61 -16.60
N VAL A 664 33.44 -5.01 -16.47
CA VAL A 664 32.55 -4.65 -17.59
C VAL A 664 33.29 -3.94 -18.74
N SER A 665 34.19 -3.02 -18.41
CA SER A 665 34.98 -2.31 -19.42
C SER A 665 35.91 -3.22 -20.22
N LEU A 666 36.43 -4.29 -19.61
CA LEU A 666 37.26 -5.30 -20.27
C LEU A 666 36.42 -6.09 -21.28
N TYR A 667 35.19 -6.49 -20.92
CA TYR A 667 34.29 -7.21 -21.84
C TYR A 667 33.85 -6.37 -23.04
N LYS A 668 33.91 -5.03 -22.95
CA LYS A 668 33.69 -4.13 -24.09
C LYS A 668 34.92 -3.99 -25.00
N SER A 669 36.09 -4.42 -24.55
CA SER A 669 37.38 -4.18 -25.20
C SER A 669 38.11 -5.47 -25.54
N SER A 670 38.46 -5.68 -26.81
CA SER A 670 39.19 -6.89 -27.23
C SER A 670 40.71 -6.75 -26.99
N GLY A 671 41.13 -6.78 -25.73
CA GLY A 671 42.55 -6.73 -25.33
C GLY A 671 43.13 -8.12 -25.08
N SER A 672 44.38 -8.37 -25.50
CA SER A 672 45.08 -9.63 -25.20
C SER A 672 45.45 -9.73 -23.71
N LEU A 673 45.29 -10.93 -23.15
CA LEU A 673 45.67 -11.22 -21.77
C LEU A 673 47.18 -11.01 -21.55
N SER A 674 47.54 -10.51 -20.37
CA SER A 674 48.91 -10.53 -19.84
C SER A 674 48.83 -10.97 -18.38
N PRO A 675 49.49 -12.07 -17.98
CA PRO A 675 49.30 -12.69 -16.67
C PRO A 675 50.05 -11.96 -15.54
N GLY A 676 51.10 -11.20 -15.87
CA GLY A 676 51.90 -10.49 -14.88
C GLY A 676 52.75 -11.43 -14.00
N SER A 677 52.96 -11.04 -12.74
CA SER A 677 53.73 -11.80 -11.76
C SER A 677 53.03 -11.84 -10.40
N VAL A 678 53.17 -12.96 -9.69
CA VAL A 678 52.58 -13.22 -8.38
C VAL A 678 53.64 -13.19 -7.28
N ASN A 679 53.31 -12.54 -6.17
CA ASN A 679 54.07 -12.57 -4.93
C ASN A 679 53.20 -13.22 -3.84
N VAL A 680 53.76 -14.18 -3.12
CA VAL A 680 53.10 -14.91 -2.05
C VAL A 680 53.78 -14.62 -0.73
N SER A 681 53.02 -14.08 0.23
CA SER A 681 53.48 -13.82 1.59
C SER A 681 52.59 -14.55 2.61
N GLY A 682 52.97 -15.78 2.94
CA GLY A 682 52.15 -16.63 3.81
C GLY A 682 50.89 -17.07 3.09
N LYS A 683 49.75 -16.45 3.42
CA LYS A 683 48.45 -16.66 2.76
C LYS A 683 48.03 -15.50 1.86
N GLU A 684 48.78 -14.41 1.86
CA GLU A 684 48.48 -13.22 1.07
C GLU A 684 49.06 -13.37 -0.33
N ILE A 685 48.20 -13.17 -1.33
CA ILE A 685 48.54 -13.21 -2.75
C ILE A 685 48.47 -11.79 -3.30
N SER A 686 49.50 -11.36 -4.01
CA SER A 686 49.54 -10.07 -4.70
C SER A 686 50.04 -10.24 -6.13
N ILE A 687 49.24 -9.78 -7.08
CA ILE A 687 49.49 -9.88 -8.52
C ILE A 687 49.80 -8.48 -9.06
N THR A 688 50.86 -8.39 -9.85
CA THR A 688 51.33 -7.12 -10.43
C THR A 688 51.62 -7.29 -11.90
N GLY A 689 51.39 -6.23 -12.69
CA GLY A 689 51.67 -6.24 -14.14
C GLY A 689 50.70 -7.08 -14.99
N ALA A 690 49.64 -7.63 -14.39
CA ALA A 690 48.56 -8.27 -15.14
C ALA A 690 47.69 -7.22 -15.86
N SER A 691 47.20 -7.54 -17.05
CA SER A 691 46.26 -6.69 -17.80
C SER A 691 45.29 -7.54 -18.61
N ASN A 692 44.07 -7.03 -18.82
CA ASN A 692 42.97 -7.75 -19.48
C ASN A 692 42.61 -9.10 -18.82
N ALA A 693 42.88 -9.23 -17.51
CA ALA A 693 42.45 -10.35 -16.70
C ALA A 693 41.17 -9.98 -15.94
N THR A 694 40.19 -10.87 -15.94
CA THR A 694 38.91 -10.73 -15.21
C THR A 694 38.88 -11.53 -13.91
N ALA A 695 39.72 -12.55 -13.78
CA ALA A 695 39.88 -13.33 -12.56
C ALA A 695 41.30 -13.88 -12.43
N PHE A 696 41.65 -14.29 -11.22
CA PHE A 696 42.90 -14.93 -10.87
C PHE A 696 42.65 -16.20 -10.07
N GLU A 697 43.22 -17.30 -10.52
CA GLU A 697 42.94 -18.63 -9.98
C GLU A 697 44.18 -19.22 -9.33
N GLN A 698 43.99 -19.88 -8.19
CA GLN A 698 44.99 -20.73 -7.56
C GLN A 698 44.64 -22.19 -7.88
N GLU A 699 45.60 -22.92 -8.43
CA GLU A 699 45.46 -24.35 -8.70
C GLU A 699 46.39 -25.19 -7.84
N ARG A 700 45.86 -26.33 -7.36
CA ARG A 700 46.65 -27.39 -6.70
C ARG A 700 46.30 -28.73 -7.31
N GLY A 701 47.31 -29.45 -7.80
CA GLY A 701 47.10 -30.79 -8.38
C GLY A 701 46.22 -30.79 -9.64
N GLY A 702 46.12 -29.65 -10.34
CA GLY A 702 45.27 -29.48 -11.53
C GLY A 702 43.82 -29.12 -11.24
N GLU A 703 43.46 -28.83 -9.98
CA GLU A 703 42.13 -28.35 -9.58
C GLU A 703 42.21 -26.89 -9.11
N VAL A 704 41.27 -26.06 -9.56
CA VAL A 704 41.11 -24.68 -9.08
C VAL A 704 40.57 -24.72 -7.65
N ILE A 705 41.38 -24.29 -6.68
CA ILE A 705 41.01 -24.30 -5.26
C ILE A 705 40.60 -22.93 -4.73
N TYR A 706 40.87 -21.88 -5.50
CA TYR A 706 40.52 -20.50 -5.16
C TYR A 706 40.43 -19.65 -6.43
N SER A 707 39.49 -18.72 -6.49
CA SER A 707 39.36 -17.77 -7.60
C SER A 707 38.96 -16.39 -7.10
N SER A 708 39.69 -15.36 -7.53
CA SER A 708 39.51 -13.98 -7.10
C SER A 708 39.33 -13.02 -8.28
N PRO A 709 38.39 -12.06 -8.19
CA PRO A 709 38.29 -10.93 -9.12
C PRO A 709 39.28 -9.81 -8.79
N ARG A 710 40.15 -9.99 -7.77
CA ARG A 710 41.08 -8.96 -7.27
C ARG A 710 42.52 -9.38 -7.49
N THR A 711 43.39 -8.40 -7.69
CA THR A 711 44.85 -8.62 -7.74
C THR A 711 45.47 -8.79 -6.35
N SER A 712 44.70 -8.63 -5.28
CA SER A 712 45.15 -8.81 -3.90
C SER A 712 44.07 -9.53 -3.11
N PHE A 713 44.39 -10.70 -2.57
CA PHE A 713 43.44 -11.56 -1.84
C PHE A 713 44.18 -12.54 -0.91
N SER A 714 43.44 -13.14 0.02
CA SER A 714 43.98 -14.06 1.02
C SER A 714 43.44 -15.47 0.79
N VAL A 715 44.32 -16.46 0.58
CA VAL A 715 43.92 -17.84 0.32
C VAL A 715 43.79 -18.66 1.61
N LYS A 716 42.92 -19.68 1.61
CA LYS A 716 42.75 -20.58 2.78
C LYS A 716 44.05 -21.30 3.15
N SER A 717 44.80 -21.74 2.14
CA SER A 717 46.07 -22.43 2.27
C SER A 717 46.95 -22.16 1.05
N TYR A 718 48.26 -22.15 1.25
CA TYR A 718 49.25 -22.08 0.18
C TYR A 718 50.24 -23.24 0.33
N ASP A 719 50.58 -23.86 -0.80
CA ASP A 719 51.64 -24.86 -0.96
C ASP A 719 52.61 -24.37 -2.05
N GLU A 720 53.90 -24.70 -1.95
CA GLU A 720 54.91 -24.25 -2.92
C GLU A 720 54.62 -24.74 -4.34
N ASP A 721 53.93 -25.88 -4.47
CA ASP A 721 53.53 -26.46 -5.76
C ASP A 721 52.27 -25.80 -6.37
N ASP A 722 51.59 -24.90 -5.66
CA ASP A 722 50.36 -24.25 -6.16
C ASP A 722 50.66 -23.34 -7.33
N THR A 723 49.98 -23.48 -8.46
CA THR A 723 50.15 -22.58 -9.61
C THR A 723 49.09 -21.48 -9.59
N PHE A 724 49.40 -20.34 -10.22
CA PHE A 724 48.46 -19.24 -10.34
C PHE A 724 48.21 -18.92 -11.80
N TYR A 725 46.97 -18.62 -12.17
CA TYR A 725 46.57 -18.27 -13.53
C TYR A 725 45.83 -16.94 -13.54
N ALA A 726 46.07 -16.15 -14.58
CA ALA A 726 45.20 -15.05 -14.94
C ALA A 726 44.19 -15.56 -15.98
N VAL A 727 42.93 -15.17 -15.84
CA VAL A 727 41.84 -15.56 -16.73
C VAL A 727 41.41 -14.35 -17.55
N GLY A 728 41.46 -14.48 -18.88
CA GLY A 728 41.06 -13.47 -19.84
C GLY A 728 39.55 -13.41 -20.06
N VAL A 729 39.09 -12.39 -20.79
CA VAL A 729 37.67 -12.18 -21.13
C VAL A 729 37.08 -13.32 -21.95
N ASP A 730 37.89 -13.97 -22.79
CA ASP A 730 37.51 -15.13 -23.63
C ASP A 730 37.70 -16.48 -22.91
N GLY A 731 38.06 -16.45 -21.62
CA GLY A 731 38.38 -17.65 -20.84
C GLY A 731 39.78 -18.20 -21.10
N GLU A 732 40.64 -17.52 -21.88
CA GLU A 732 42.06 -17.89 -21.99
C GLU A 732 42.71 -17.84 -20.61
N ARG A 733 43.49 -18.87 -20.27
CA ARG A 733 44.20 -18.98 -19.00
C ARG A 733 45.69 -18.94 -19.25
N GLU A 734 46.36 -17.97 -18.65
CA GLU A 734 47.82 -17.85 -18.71
C GLU A 734 48.44 -17.98 -17.31
N GLU A 735 49.43 -18.85 -17.18
CA GLU A 735 50.15 -19.06 -15.91
C GLU A 735 50.92 -17.78 -15.52
N ILE A 736 50.74 -17.37 -14.27
CA ILE A 736 51.39 -16.20 -13.68
C ILE A 736 52.77 -16.58 -13.17
N GLN A 737 53.77 -15.79 -13.53
CA GLN A 737 55.14 -16.03 -13.07
C GLN A 737 55.27 -15.78 -11.57
N LYS A 738 55.69 -16.80 -10.81
CA LYS A 738 56.07 -16.67 -9.39
C LYS A 738 57.40 -15.93 -9.27
N ASN A 739 57.41 -14.88 -8.44
CA ASN A 739 58.61 -14.11 -8.11
C ASN A 739 59.48 -14.75 -7.02
#